data_AF-K4KG99-F1
#
_entry.id   AF-K4KG99-F1
#
_cell.length_a   1.000
_cell.length_b   1.000
_cell.length_c   1.000
_cell.angle_alpha   90.00
_cell.angle_beta   90.00
_cell.angle_gamma   90.00
#
_symmetry.space_group_name_H-M   'P 1'
#
loop_
_entity.id
_entity.type
_entity.pdbx_description
1 polymer ?
#
loop_
_entity_poly.entity_id
_entity_poly.type
_entity_poly.pdbx_seq_one_letter_code
_entity_poly.pdbx_strand_id
1 'polypeptide(L)'
;MHRIISCLIFPLALAGCLESLNPANLQPAELTKPPFMVDDPYALHTDGSTNDLVSAGLGLAGLRAPMPALTPDSTESLRRHAIHQNFNALLAMKEQDGYGTLYATHMATGGPVAGTEYRLPVRYSDHAIAAILMLQVPASFNAQSPCIVATASSGSRGIYGAAGVVGAWALHQGCAVVTTDKGTGTGFHLLGENMASHWLGAALPANTEHHRELHYAEDIAALSPFNEKNPHRIATRHAHSGRVPEKDWGRFVLQAIQFGFYQLNQHHRPSEQPDFSFLRNNTTVLAAAISNGGAAVLAAAEQDDGGWIDGVVVSEPNVFLPGGTQYLHGNQTQNVNSLLTTAARTALLAPCAALAEDLPSPLAAYQLPLFQAHFKQRCADLKKDGLITGDSVADQAQDALARLQADGLNERALPLLTTSSAIHLWEAILVNYTNNFTRARVENALCGLSYAYTDSTGNPTAMPPEKHERLFGNSGIPPVDGISIVNNRNQKALAFSVNNALQPDLAYDSIRCLSEQIQSATLRQTEADIALTGALKGLPTLVVQGGADNLIQPAHHARAYAVLNQRQEPNKSQLRYIEVKQGQHFDAFLNLPPLRPYFVPLHPYFEQAMDAMLAHLRDQAPLPPSQLIDAPPAKDPVAPLVSLPSIAFNAETIAASPQHQALLITGGGITEK
;
A
#
# COMPACT_ATOMS: atom_id res chain seq x y z
N MET A 1 -4.17 -67.15 -46.35
CA MET A 1 -4.39 -66.83 -47.78
C MET A 1 -5.83 -66.34 -47.95
N HIS A 2 -6.00 -65.19 -48.61
CA HIS A 2 -7.19 -64.68 -49.30
C HIS A 2 -8.49 -64.42 -48.48
N ARG A 3 -8.86 -63.19 -48.11
CA ARG A 3 -9.42 -62.02 -48.84
C ARG A 3 -10.92 -62.11 -49.24
N ILE A 4 -11.67 -61.11 -48.75
CA ILE A 4 -12.77 -60.31 -49.37
C ILE A 4 -14.23 -60.58 -48.93
N ILE A 5 -14.90 -59.48 -48.51
CA ILE A 5 -16.25 -58.91 -48.82
C ILE A 5 -16.72 -58.14 -47.54
N SER A 6 -16.42 -56.84 -47.37
CA SER A 6 -17.17 -55.62 -47.77
C SER A 6 -18.57 -55.43 -47.17
N CYS A 7 -18.74 -54.36 -46.35
CA CYS A 7 -19.75 -53.30 -46.60
C CYS A 7 -19.65 -52.08 -45.65
N LEU A 8 -19.38 -50.92 -46.26
CA LEU A 8 -19.95 -49.57 -46.04
C LEU A 8 -19.94 -48.89 -44.65
N ILE A 9 -19.09 -47.87 -44.52
CA ILE A 9 -19.37 -46.63 -43.76
C ILE A 9 -18.83 -45.41 -44.55
N PHE A 10 -19.70 -44.42 -44.79
CA PHE A 10 -19.40 -43.11 -45.41
C PHE A 10 -18.60 -42.20 -44.45
N PRO A 11 -17.61 -41.42 -44.93
CA PRO A 11 -16.98 -40.37 -44.13
C PRO A 11 -17.70 -39.03 -44.33
N LEU A 12 -18.07 -38.36 -43.24
CA LEU A 12 -18.39 -36.93 -43.26
C LEU A 12 -17.10 -36.14 -43.05
N ALA A 13 -16.84 -35.21 -43.97
CA ALA A 13 -15.78 -34.24 -43.89
C ALA A 13 -16.12 -33.13 -42.86
N LEU A 14 -15.17 -32.85 -41.96
CA LEU A 14 -14.97 -31.51 -41.41
C LEU A 14 -13.49 -31.15 -41.60
N ALA A 15 -13.20 -30.61 -42.78
CA ALA A 15 -12.05 -29.77 -43.01
C ALA A 15 -12.57 -28.33 -42.97
N GLY A 16 -12.14 -27.56 -41.97
CA GLY A 16 -12.52 -26.17 -41.81
C GLY A 16 -11.78 -25.50 -40.66
N CYS A 17 -10.80 -24.68 -41.02
CA CYS A 17 -10.13 -23.65 -40.21
C CYS A 17 -9.16 -24.11 -39.11
N LEU A 18 -8.07 -24.77 -39.52
CA LEU A 18 -6.75 -24.51 -38.95
C LEU A 18 -6.06 -23.52 -39.89
N GLU A 19 -6.34 -22.23 -39.75
CA GLU A 19 -5.42 -21.21 -40.26
C GLU A 19 -4.12 -21.38 -39.46
N SER A 20 -3.08 -21.80 -40.18
CA SER A 20 -1.71 -21.71 -39.71
C SER A 20 -1.39 -20.25 -39.42
N LEU A 21 -1.45 -19.83 -38.17
CA LEU A 21 -0.91 -18.55 -37.72
C LEU A 21 0.59 -18.58 -38.04
N ASN A 22 0.99 -17.88 -39.11
CA ASN A 22 2.38 -17.65 -39.42
C ASN A 22 2.92 -16.68 -38.33
N PRO A 23 3.86 -17.10 -37.45
CA PRO A 23 4.35 -16.24 -36.37
C PRO A 23 5.01 -14.95 -36.89
N ALA A 24 5.36 -14.89 -38.17
CA ALA A 24 5.86 -13.69 -38.84
C ALA A 24 4.82 -12.55 -39.01
N ASN A 25 3.53 -12.80 -38.76
CA ASN A 25 2.45 -11.80 -38.92
C ASN A 25 1.80 -11.33 -37.59
N LEU A 26 2.30 -11.76 -36.43
CA LEU A 26 1.80 -11.27 -35.15
C LEU A 26 2.55 -9.99 -34.78
N GLN A 27 1.83 -8.86 -34.68
CA GLN A 27 2.42 -7.64 -34.14
C GLN A 27 2.88 -7.87 -32.69
N PRO A 28 4.00 -7.26 -32.26
CA PRO A 28 4.42 -7.27 -30.86
C PRO A 28 3.28 -6.88 -29.92
N ALA A 29 3.20 -7.52 -28.75
CA ALA A 29 2.15 -7.27 -27.77
C ALA A 29 2.15 -5.81 -27.29
N GLU A 30 3.33 -5.20 -27.24
CA GLU A 30 3.59 -3.80 -26.87
C GLU A 30 2.97 -2.80 -27.86
N LEU A 31 2.69 -3.22 -29.10
CA LEU A 31 2.09 -2.39 -30.15
C LEU A 31 0.58 -2.63 -30.33
N THR A 32 0.06 -3.70 -29.74
CA THR A 32 -1.34 -4.12 -29.88
C THR A 32 -2.14 -3.56 -28.71
N LYS A 33 -3.30 -2.94 -28.98
CA LYS A 33 -4.18 -2.42 -27.92
C LYS A 33 -4.55 -3.57 -26.97
N PRO A 34 -4.15 -3.52 -25.68
CA PRO A 34 -4.47 -4.58 -24.73
C PRO A 34 -5.99 -4.76 -24.57
N PRO A 35 -6.50 -6.01 -24.47
CA PRO A 35 -7.94 -6.27 -24.40
C PRO A 35 -8.68 -5.64 -23.22
N PHE A 36 -7.97 -5.35 -22.12
CA PHE A 36 -8.54 -4.69 -20.94
C PHE A 36 -8.78 -3.18 -21.15
N MET A 37 -8.18 -2.57 -22.19
CA MET A 37 -8.39 -1.16 -22.53
C MET A 37 -9.71 -0.99 -23.29
N VAL A 38 -10.82 -1.16 -22.58
CA VAL A 38 -12.17 -1.01 -23.16
C VAL A 38 -12.55 0.46 -23.37
N ASP A 39 -12.00 1.35 -22.56
CA ASP A 39 -12.17 2.80 -22.63
C ASP A 39 -10.94 3.47 -23.29
N ASP A 40 -11.11 4.72 -23.73
CA ASP A 40 -9.98 5.56 -24.16
C ASP A 40 -9.39 6.31 -22.96
N PRO A 41 -8.06 6.50 -22.90
CA PRO A 41 -7.42 7.16 -21.77
C PRO A 41 -7.72 8.67 -21.77
N TYR A 42 -8.00 9.20 -20.59
CA TYR A 42 -7.99 10.65 -20.34
C TYR A 42 -6.56 11.18 -20.41
N ALA A 43 -6.32 12.30 -21.10
CA ALA A 43 -5.01 12.91 -21.23
C ALA A 43 -4.94 14.31 -20.60
N LEU A 44 -3.84 14.60 -19.91
CA LEU A 44 -3.51 15.92 -19.34
C LEU A 44 -2.07 16.28 -19.72
N HIS A 45 -1.87 17.45 -20.30
CA HIS A 45 -0.55 17.99 -20.57
C HIS A 45 -0.12 18.98 -19.48
N THR A 46 1.16 18.94 -19.11
CA THR A 46 1.78 19.84 -18.13
C THR A 46 2.93 20.60 -18.77
N ASP A 47 3.00 21.90 -18.50
CA ASP A 47 3.94 22.84 -19.13
C ASP A 47 5.32 22.88 -18.45
N GLY A 48 5.43 22.32 -17.25
CA GLY A 48 6.63 22.40 -16.41
C GLY A 48 6.86 23.80 -15.81
N SER A 49 5.88 24.69 -15.83
CA SER A 49 6.00 26.05 -15.29
C SER A 49 4.91 26.37 -14.27
N THR A 50 3.65 26.21 -14.66
CA THR A 50 2.48 26.40 -13.78
C THR A 50 1.95 25.06 -13.28
N ASN A 51 2.28 23.98 -13.98
CA ASN A 51 1.92 22.62 -13.66
C ASN A 51 3.01 21.66 -14.12
N ASP A 52 3.28 20.62 -13.35
CA ASP A 52 4.31 19.64 -13.66
C ASP A 52 3.86 18.23 -13.21
N LEU A 53 4.52 17.20 -13.75
CA LEU A 53 4.16 15.81 -13.48
C LEU A 53 4.47 15.37 -12.04
N VAL A 54 5.49 15.95 -11.41
CA VAL A 54 5.98 15.58 -10.07
C VAL A 54 5.14 16.21 -8.97
N SER A 55 4.97 17.54 -9.03
CA SER A 55 4.45 18.34 -7.91
C SER A 55 3.19 19.12 -8.23
N ALA A 56 2.67 19.03 -9.47
CA ALA A 56 1.53 19.82 -9.94
C ALA A 56 1.73 21.34 -9.83
N GLY A 57 2.95 21.83 -10.09
CA GLY A 57 3.33 23.23 -10.05
C GLY A 57 3.68 23.75 -8.65
N LEU A 58 3.74 22.90 -7.63
CA LEU A 58 4.06 23.30 -6.27
C LEU A 58 5.56 23.50 -6.03
N GLY A 59 6.40 22.69 -6.70
CA GLY A 59 7.80 22.50 -6.35
C GLY A 59 7.99 22.04 -4.90
N LEU A 60 9.25 21.89 -4.48
CA LEU A 60 9.56 21.52 -3.09
C LEU A 60 9.03 22.55 -2.07
N ALA A 61 9.06 23.84 -2.42
CA ALA A 61 8.57 24.91 -1.55
C ALA A 61 7.05 24.83 -1.32
N GLY A 62 6.25 24.60 -2.38
CA GLY A 62 4.80 24.46 -2.27
C GLY A 62 4.39 23.15 -1.60
N LEU A 63 5.15 22.07 -1.76
CA LEU A 63 4.92 20.81 -1.04
C LEU A 63 5.14 20.96 0.48
N ARG A 64 6.04 21.87 0.90
CA ARG A 64 6.27 22.21 2.32
C ARG A 64 5.31 23.27 2.86
N ALA A 65 4.65 24.00 1.98
CA ALA A 65 3.66 25.00 2.36
C ALA A 65 2.37 24.33 2.88
N PRO A 66 1.49 25.09 3.56
CA PRO A 66 0.15 24.60 3.90
C PRO A 66 -0.58 24.04 2.67
N MET A 67 -1.45 23.06 2.92
CA MET A 67 -2.26 22.39 1.89
C MET A 67 -2.93 23.43 0.95
N PRO A 68 -2.77 23.30 -0.38
CA PRO A 68 -3.43 24.16 -1.33
C PRO A 68 -4.96 24.10 -1.19
N ALA A 69 -5.59 25.27 -1.22
CA ALA A 69 -7.05 25.37 -1.26
C ALA A 69 -7.59 24.80 -2.58
N LEU A 70 -8.72 24.11 -2.50
CA LEU A 70 -9.41 23.63 -3.68
C LEU A 70 -10.06 24.78 -4.44
N THR A 71 -9.99 24.70 -5.76
CA THR A 71 -10.75 25.53 -6.67
C THR A 71 -11.97 24.73 -7.12
N PRO A 72 -13.20 25.23 -6.92
CA PRO A 72 -14.41 24.52 -7.30
C PRO A 72 -14.37 24.05 -8.76
N ASP A 73 -14.85 22.82 -9.00
CA ASP A 73 -14.97 22.18 -10.31
C ASP A 73 -13.65 22.04 -11.11
N SER A 74 -12.49 22.21 -10.45
CA SER A 74 -11.18 22.11 -11.10
C SER A 74 -10.52 20.75 -10.85
N THR A 75 -10.48 19.91 -11.90
CA THR A 75 -9.73 18.64 -11.87
C THR A 75 -8.23 18.86 -11.61
N GLU A 76 -7.68 19.97 -12.09
CA GLU A 76 -6.29 20.34 -11.83
C GLU A 76 -6.05 20.67 -10.35
N SER A 77 -6.96 21.42 -9.72
CA SER A 77 -6.88 21.74 -8.30
C SER A 77 -7.00 20.49 -7.43
N LEU A 78 -7.91 19.56 -7.77
CA LEU A 78 -8.02 18.24 -7.13
C LEU A 78 -6.74 17.41 -7.28
N ARG A 79 -6.15 17.37 -8.47
CA ARG A 79 -4.86 16.70 -8.73
C ARG A 79 -3.76 17.30 -7.85
N ARG A 80 -3.62 18.62 -7.83
CA ARG A 80 -2.61 19.34 -7.02
C ARG A 80 -2.77 19.05 -5.53
N HIS A 81 -4.01 19.10 -5.03
CA HIS A 81 -4.33 18.75 -3.65
C HIS A 81 -3.97 17.29 -3.33
N ALA A 82 -4.34 16.35 -4.21
CA ALA A 82 -4.04 14.93 -4.03
C ALA A 82 -2.54 14.64 -4.01
N ILE A 83 -1.77 15.28 -4.88
CA ILE A 83 -0.31 15.15 -4.90
C ILE A 83 0.29 15.71 -3.60
N HIS A 84 -0.08 16.93 -3.19
CA HIS A 84 0.40 17.51 -1.92
C HIS A 84 0.11 16.61 -0.72
N GLN A 85 -1.12 16.10 -0.62
CA GLN A 85 -1.54 15.21 0.46
C GLN A 85 -0.74 13.91 0.48
N ASN A 86 -0.49 13.28 -0.66
CA ASN A 86 0.23 12.00 -0.70
C ASN A 86 1.73 12.15 -0.40
N PHE A 87 2.36 13.27 -0.77
CA PHE A 87 3.71 13.59 -0.30
C PHE A 87 3.74 13.74 1.23
N ASN A 88 2.90 14.62 1.78
CA ASN A 88 2.93 14.95 3.20
C ASN A 88 2.42 13.83 4.12
N ALA A 89 1.62 12.90 3.60
CA ALA A 89 1.12 11.76 4.37
C ALA A 89 2.06 10.53 4.33
N LEU A 90 3.13 10.56 3.55
CA LEU A 90 4.10 9.46 3.43
C LEU A 90 5.53 9.86 3.79
N LEU A 91 5.93 11.12 3.55
CA LEU A 91 7.32 11.55 3.62
C LEU A 91 7.57 12.56 4.74
N ALA A 92 8.79 12.53 5.30
CA ALA A 92 9.29 13.54 6.22
C ALA A 92 9.75 14.80 5.44
N MET A 93 8.79 15.63 5.01
CA MET A 93 9.04 16.72 4.04
C MET A 93 9.83 17.92 4.59
N LYS A 94 10.01 18.04 5.92
CA LYS A 94 10.73 19.16 6.51
C LYS A 94 12.21 19.09 6.17
N GLU A 95 12.82 20.25 5.95
CA GLU A 95 14.26 20.34 5.68
C GLU A 95 15.12 19.77 6.81
N GLN A 96 14.67 19.96 8.05
CA GLN A 96 15.31 19.41 9.25
C GLN A 96 15.33 17.89 9.28
N ASP A 97 14.47 17.23 8.51
CA ASP A 97 14.43 15.78 8.40
C ASP A 97 15.30 15.27 7.24
N GLY A 98 15.95 16.17 6.47
CA GLY A 98 16.93 15.86 5.42
C GLY A 98 16.36 15.78 3.99
N TYR A 99 15.04 15.90 3.81
CA TYR A 99 14.42 15.81 2.48
C TYR A 99 14.83 16.99 1.59
N GLY A 100 15.31 16.73 0.38
CA GLY A 100 15.82 17.74 -0.54
C GLY A 100 17.23 18.26 -0.21
N THR A 101 17.87 17.77 0.86
CA THR A 101 19.24 18.17 1.26
C THR A 101 20.16 16.96 1.44
N LEU A 102 19.80 16.01 2.30
CA LEU A 102 20.54 14.77 2.54
C LEU A 102 20.11 13.64 1.60
N TYR A 103 18.83 13.59 1.26
CA TYR A 103 18.22 12.61 0.35
C TYR A 103 17.12 13.28 -0.47
N ALA A 104 16.59 12.61 -1.49
CA ALA A 104 15.68 13.20 -2.47
C ALA A 104 16.21 14.54 -3.02
N THR A 105 17.54 14.68 -3.19
CA THR A 105 18.19 15.94 -3.60
C THR A 105 17.77 16.39 -5.00
N HIS A 106 17.30 15.46 -5.82
CA HIS A 106 16.66 15.74 -7.11
C HIS A 106 15.42 16.65 -6.96
N MET A 107 14.71 16.63 -5.82
CA MET A 107 13.58 17.54 -5.60
C MET A 107 14.01 19.00 -5.44
N ALA A 108 15.23 19.25 -4.96
CA ALA A 108 15.79 20.59 -4.83
C ALA A 108 16.51 21.04 -6.11
N THR A 109 17.12 20.12 -6.86
CA THR A 109 18.04 20.43 -7.96
C THR A 109 17.48 20.13 -9.35
N GLY A 110 16.51 19.22 -9.46
CA GLY A 110 15.97 18.71 -10.73
C GLY A 110 14.91 19.58 -11.38
N GLY A 111 14.32 20.53 -10.65
CA GLY A 111 13.31 21.47 -11.19
C GLY A 111 11.96 20.81 -11.55
N PRO A 112 11.01 21.57 -12.10
CA PRO A 112 9.72 21.03 -12.54
C PRO A 112 9.87 20.12 -13.78
N VAL A 113 9.04 19.07 -13.86
CA VAL A 113 9.04 18.12 -14.98
C VAL A 113 7.78 18.30 -15.85
N ALA A 114 7.92 18.90 -17.02
CA ALA A 114 6.86 18.97 -18.04
C ALA A 114 6.57 17.58 -18.64
N GLY A 115 5.39 17.42 -19.25
CA GLY A 115 5.08 16.21 -20.00
C GLY A 115 3.59 15.92 -20.15
N THR A 116 3.23 14.65 -20.26
CA THR A 116 1.84 14.23 -20.44
C THR A 116 1.49 13.08 -19.51
N GLU A 117 0.32 13.19 -18.88
CA GLU A 117 -0.29 12.17 -18.05
C GLU A 117 -1.50 11.56 -18.77
N TYR A 118 -1.57 10.24 -18.82
CA TYR A 118 -2.70 9.47 -19.32
C TYR A 118 -3.31 8.65 -18.19
N ARG A 119 -4.64 8.62 -18.06
CA ARG A 119 -5.35 7.84 -17.03
C ARG A 119 -6.45 6.98 -17.64
N LEU A 120 -6.56 5.74 -17.17
CA LEU A 120 -7.48 4.75 -17.72
C LEU A 120 -8.13 3.93 -16.59
N PRO A 121 -9.47 3.87 -16.49
CA PRO A 121 -10.13 2.88 -15.66
C PRO A 121 -10.09 1.50 -16.32
N VAL A 122 -9.69 0.48 -15.56
CA VAL A 122 -9.85 -0.93 -15.95
C VAL A 122 -11.14 -1.44 -15.35
N ARG A 123 -11.88 -2.27 -16.10
CA ARG A 123 -13.18 -2.79 -15.69
C ARG A 123 -13.20 -4.31 -15.59
N TYR A 124 -14.01 -4.81 -14.66
CA TYR A 124 -14.40 -6.21 -14.65
C TYR A 124 -15.45 -6.47 -15.74
N SER A 125 -15.77 -7.74 -15.98
CA SER A 125 -16.77 -8.15 -16.99
C SER A 125 -18.18 -7.62 -16.74
N ASP A 126 -18.49 -7.23 -15.50
CA ASP A 126 -19.76 -6.61 -15.10
C ASP A 126 -19.73 -5.07 -15.10
N HIS A 127 -18.71 -4.47 -15.73
CA HIS A 127 -18.48 -3.03 -15.89
C HIS A 127 -18.04 -2.25 -14.64
N ALA A 128 -17.97 -2.92 -13.49
CA ALA A 128 -17.37 -2.39 -12.28
C ALA A 128 -15.95 -1.88 -12.53
N ILE A 129 -15.57 -0.73 -11.95
CA ILE A 129 -14.17 -0.29 -11.97
C ILE A 129 -13.36 -1.25 -11.11
N ALA A 130 -12.37 -1.89 -11.74
CA ALA A 130 -11.46 -2.83 -11.12
C ALA A 130 -10.23 -2.14 -10.51
N ALA A 131 -9.63 -1.22 -11.25
CA ALA A 131 -8.48 -0.42 -10.84
C ALA A 131 -8.36 0.79 -11.77
N ILE A 132 -7.60 1.80 -11.36
CA ILE A 132 -7.17 2.91 -12.22
C ILE A 132 -5.71 2.69 -12.59
N LEU A 133 -5.37 2.93 -13.86
CA LEU A 133 -4.01 2.97 -14.39
C LEU A 133 -3.66 4.40 -14.78
N MET A 134 -2.40 4.76 -14.64
CA MET A 134 -1.84 6.04 -15.07
C MET A 134 -0.49 5.81 -15.74
N LEU A 135 -0.24 6.51 -16.85
CA LEU A 135 1.08 6.66 -17.47
C LEU A 135 1.47 8.12 -17.41
N GLN A 136 2.64 8.43 -16.88
CA GLN A 136 3.26 9.76 -16.95
C GLN A 136 4.49 9.68 -17.85
N VAL A 137 4.51 10.46 -18.93
CA VAL A 137 5.63 10.55 -19.87
C VAL A 137 6.29 11.93 -19.70
N PRO A 138 7.51 12.01 -19.13
CA PRO A 138 8.19 13.29 -19.00
C PRO A 138 8.65 13.79 -20.37
N ALA A 139 8.68 15.10 -20.58
CA ALA A 139 9.21 15.71 -21.80
C ALA A 139 10.72 15.41 -21.98
N SER A 140 11.43 15.06 -20.90
CA SER A 140 12.82 14.61 -20.88
C SER A 140 12.99 13.11 -21.17
N PHE A 141 11.93 12.39 -21.53
CA PHE A 141 11.99 10.96 -21.82
C PHE A 141 13.01 10.64 -22.92
N ASN A 142 13.99 9.80 -22.60
CA ASN A 142 15.09 9.44 -23.51
C ASN A 142 14.73 8.20 -24.34
N ALA A 143 14.30 8.41 -25.59
CA ALA A 143 13.92 7.32 -26.48
C ALA A 143 15.09 6.39 -26.87
N GLN A 144 16.34 6.84 -26.74
CA GLN A 144 17.54 6.04 -27.03
C GLN A 144 17.96 5.14 -25.86
N SER A 145 17.47 5.42 -24.66
CA SER A 145 17.66 4.59 -23.46
C SER A 145 16.34 4.51 -22.69
N PRO A 146 15.28 3.96 -23.30
CA PRO A 146 13.94 4.06 -22.77
C PRO A 146 13.81 3.26 -21.47
N CYS A 147 13.09 3.81 -20.52
CA CYS A 147 12.80 3.16 -19.24
C CYS A 147 11.37 3.42 -18.78
N ILE A 148 10.77 2.38 -18.20
CA ILE A 148 9.47 2.44 -17.52
C ILE A 148 9.72 2.09 -16.06
N VAL A 149 9.26 2.95 -15.15
CA VAL A 149 9.16 2.61 -13.73
C VAL A 149 7.71 2.28 -13.42
N ALA A 150 7.47 1.02 -13.06
CA ALA A 150 6.15 0.53 -12.69
C ALA A 150 5.93 0.61 -11.19
N THR A 151 4.78 1.12 -10.76
CA THR A 151 4.48 1.28 -9.34
C THR A 151 3.00 1.07 -9.03
N ALA A 152 2.71 0.93 -7.75
CA ALA A 152 1.38 0.83 -7.21
C ALA A 152 1.27 1.66 -5.93
N SER A 153 0.12 2.30 -5.73
CA SER A 153 -0.13 3.14 -4.55
C SER A 153 -0.03 2.33 -3.25
N SER A 154 0.52 2.94 -2.20
CA SER A 154 0.57 2.33 -0.86
C SER A 154 -0.80 2.31 -0.17
N GLY A 155 -0.94 1.49 0.88
CA GLY A 155 -2.18 1.36 1.67
C GLY A 155 -3.41 1.19 0.78
N SER A 156 -4.44 2.02 0.99
CA SER A 156 -5.63 2.12 0.13
C SER A 156 -5.71 3.45 -0.60
N ARG A 157 -4.57 4.05 -0.96
CA ARG A 157 -4.56 5.36 -1.59
C ARG A 157 -5.04 5.29 -3.05
N GLY A 158 -5.47 6.44 -3.56
CA GLY A 158 -5.83 6.62 -4.97
C GLY A 158 -4.60 6.64 -5.90
N ILE A 159 -4.82 7.01 -7.16
CA ILE A 159 -3.82 6.90 -8.24
C ILE A 159 -2.52 7.70 -8.01
N TYR A 160 -2.56 8.78 -7.22
CA TYR A 160 -1.39 9.59 -6.87
C TYR A 160 -0.66 9.11 -5.60
N GLY A 161 -1.07 7.98 -5.03
CA GLY A 161 -0.52 7.44 -3.78
C GLY A 161 0.95 7.03 -3.83
N ALA A 162 1.54 6.93 -5.03
CA ALA A 162 2.96 6.66 -5.25
C ALA A 162 3.75 7.88 -5.77
N ALA A 163 3.10 9.05 -5.91
CA ALA A 163 3.70 10.23 -6.56
C ALA A 163 5.00 10.66 -5.89
N GLY A 164 5.02 10.79 -4.55
CA GLY A 164 6.21 11.22 -3.83
C GLY A 164 7.26 10.14 -3.60
N VAL A 165 6.83 8.88 -3.44
CA VAL A 165 7.73 7.79 -3.01
C VAL A 165 8.45 7.10 -4.17
N VAL A 166 7.88 7.12 -5.38
CA VAL A 166 8.48 6.51 -6.58
C VAL A 166 8.40 7.46 -7.78
N GLY A 167 7.25 8.09 -8.01
CA GLY A 167 7.00 8.92 -9.19
C GLY A 167 7.99 10.08 -9.32
N ALA A 168 8.25 10.80 -8.23
CA ALA A 168 9.19 11.92 -8.19
C ALA A 168 10.59 11.49 -8.65
N TRP A 169 11.17 10.48 -7.99
CA TRP A 169 12.47 9.93 -8.36
C TRP A 169 12.49 9.51 -9.83
N ALA A 170 11.53 8.71 -10.27
CA ALA A 170 11.51 8.13 -11.62
C ALA A 170 11.38 9.19 -12.74
N LEU A 171 10.53 10.21 -12.54
CA LEU A 171 10.37 11.31 -13.48
C LEU A 171 11.65 12.15 -13.59
N HIS A 172 12.37 12.35 -12.49
CA HIS A 172 13.67 13.01 -12.49
C HIS A 172 14.79 12.17 -13.13
N GLN A 173 14.65 10.84 -13.18
CA GLN A 173 15.52 9.95 -13.98
C GLN A 173 15.19 9.96 -15.48
N GLY A 174 14.17 10.73 -15.91
CA GLY A 174 13.70 10.76 -17.30
C GLY A 174 12.95 9.49 -17.72
N CYS A 175 12.49 8.68 -16.76
CA CYS A 175 11.71 7.49 -17.05
C CYS A 175 10.21 7.80 -17.15
N ALA A 176 9.52 7.07 -18.02
CA ALA A 176 8.07 7.02 -17.97
C ALA A 176 7.62 6.28 -16.71
N VAL A 177 6.53 6.72 -16.07
CA VAL A 177 6.02 6.10 -14.85
C VAL A 177 4.65 5.51 -15.12
N VAL A 178 4.49 4.22 -14.83
CA VAL A 178 3.18 3.57 -14.85
C VAL A 178 2.73 3.27 -13.44
N THR A 179 1.55 3.75 -13.06
CA THR A 179 1.01 3.62 -11.70
C THR A 179 -0.35 2.94 -11.75
N THR A 180 -0.62 2.06 -10.79
CA THR A 180 -1.99 1.60 -10.49
C THR A 180 -2.40 1.92 -9.06
N ASP A 181 -3.67 2.24 -8.84
CA ASP A 181 -4.27 2.30 -7.51
C ASP A 181 -4.59 0.91 -6.92
N LYS A 182 -4.25 -0.16 -7.67
CA LYS A 182 -4.38 -1.58 -7.35
C LYS A 182 -5.79 -1.97 -6.88
N GLY A 183 -6.81 -1.25 -7.36
CA GLY A 183 -8.22 -1.52 -7.09
C GLY A 183 -8.68 -1.16 -5.67
N THR A 184 -7.80 -0.61 -4.84
CA THR A 184 -8.18 -0.17 -3.50
C THR A 184 -8.81 1.22 -3.53
N GLY A 185 -8.21 2.17 -4.26
CA GLY A 185 -8.70 3.54 -4.52
C GLY A 185 -9.25 4.33 -3.31
N THR A 186 -9.66 5.58 -3.51
CA THR A 186 -10.35 6.34 -2.46
C THR A 186 -11.84 5.99 -2.46
N GLY A 187 -12.49 6.15 -3.62
CA GLY A 187 -13.82 5.61 -3.92
C GLY A 187 -14.86 5.85 -2.82
N PHE A 188 -14.83 7.02 -2.19
CA PHE A 188 -15.77 7.33 -1.11
C PHE A 188 -17.17 7.54 -1.68
N HIS A 189 -18.18 7.11 -0.91
CA HIS A 189 -19.58 7.30 -1.25
C HIS A 189 -20.37 7.63 0.01
N LEU A 190 -20.92 8.84 0.05
CA LEU A 190 -21.80 9.37 1.08
C LEU A 190 -23.21 8.86 0.77
N LEU A 191 -23.65 7.83 1.49
CA LEU A 191 -24.79 7.00 1.11
C LEU A 191 -26.14 7.73 1.25
N GLY A 192 -26.30 8.51 2.31
CA GLY A 192 -27.55 9.26 2.57
C GLY A 192 -27.68 10.48 1.66
N GLU A 193 -26.56 11.14 1.39
CA GLU A 193 -26.44 12.28 0.48
C GLU A 193 -26.41 11.86 -1.00
N ASN A 194 -26.23 10.57 -1.27
CA ASN A 194 -26.10 9.96 -2.60
C ASN A 194 -25.01 10.64 -3.46
N MET A 195 -23.85 10.91 -2.85
CA MET A 195 -22.71 11.58 -3.50
C MET A 195 -21.48 10.67 -3.46
N ALA A 196 -20.88 10.38 -4.61
CA ALA A 196 -19.70 9.52 -4.73
C ALA A 196 -18.51 10.24 -5.38
N SER A 197 -17.31 9.76 -5.08
CA SER A 197 -16.08 10.21 -5.74
C SER A 197 -15.92 9.53 -7.09
N HIS A 198 -15.92 10.33 -8.17
CA HIS A 198 -15.52 9.87 -9.51
C HIS A 198 -14.03 9.48 -9.51
N TRP A 199 -13.60 8.60 -10.41
CA TRP A 199 -12.19 8.16 -10.46
C TRP A 199 -11.20 9.26 -10.88
N LEU A 200 -11.68 10.35 -11.49
CA LEU A 200 -10.90 11.58 -11.72
C LEU A 200 -10.89 12.53 -10.50
N GLY A 201 -11.71 12.26 -9.48
CA GLY A 201 -11.72 12.94 -8.18
C GLY A 201 -12.94 13.80 -7.88
N ALA A 202 -13.68 14.26 -8.90
CA ALA A 202 -14.86 15.09 -8.69
C ALA A 202 -15.95 14.35 -7.89
N ALA A 203 -16.63 15.07 -6.99
CA ALA A 203 -17.81 14.57 -6.31
C ALA A 203 -19.02 14.65 -7.25
N LEU A 204 -19.74 13.53 -7.44
CA LEU A 204 -20.89 13.46 -8.34
C LEU A 204 -22.07 12.74 -7.66
N PRO A 205 -23.33 13.07 -8.01
CA PRO A 205 -24.47 12.28 -7.61
C PRO A 205 -24.35 10.85 -8.09
N ALA A 206 -24.51 9.87 -7.20
CA ALA A 206 -24.47 8.47 -7.57
C ALA A 206 -25.79 8.07 -8.24
N ASN A 207 -25.82 8.11 -9.57
CA ASN A 207 -26.92 7.54 -10.37
C ASN A 207 -26.74 6.01 -10.52
N THR A 208 -27.72 5.33 -11.13
CA THR A 208 -27.68 3.86 -11.30
C THR A 208 -26.40 3.35 -11.96
N GLU A 209 -25.84 4.10 -12.90
CA GLU A 209 -24.58 3.74 -13.57
C GLU A 209 -23.38 3.87 -12.61
N HIS A 210 -23.27 4.96 -11.86
CA HIS A 210 -22.20 5.14 -10.87
C HIS A 210 -22.29 4.12 -9.72
N HIS A 211 -23.50 3.79 -9.25
CA HIS A 211 -23.68 2.70 -8.28
C HIS A 211 -23.18 1.36 -8.83
N ARG A 212 -23.39 1.11 -10.13
CA ARG A 212 -22.82 -0.05 -10.84
C ARG A 212 -21.32 0.07 -11.08
N GLU A 213 -20.70 1.24 -11.10
CA GLU A 213 -19.24 1.31 -11.19
C GLU A 213 -18.55 1.02 -9.84
N LEU A 214 -19.23 1.37 -8.75
CA LEU A 214 -18.73 1.28 -7.38
C LEU A 214 -18.98 -0.10 -6.74
N HIS A 215 -20.17 -0.69 -6.94
CA HIS A 215 -20.57 -1.99 -6.37
C HIS A 215 -20.58 -2.08 -4.83
N TYR A 216 -20.91 -0.99 -4.11
CA TYR A 216 -20.83 -0.96 -2.63
C TYR A 216 -22.02 -1.57 -1.88
N ALA A 217 -23.12 -1.83 -2.59
CA ALA A 217 -24.34 -2.45 -2.10
C ALA A 217 -24.87 -3.46 -3.12
N GLU A 218 -25.77 -4.37 -2.72
CA GLU A 218 -26.42 -5.31 -3.66
C GLU A 218 -27.23 -4.55 -4.72
N ASP A 219 -28.00 -3.55 -4.28
CA ASP A 219 -28.64 -2.55 -5.12
C ASP A 219 -28.93 -1.26 -4.33
N ILE A 220 -29.42 -0.22 -5.02
CA ILE A 220 -29.78 1.06 -4.39
C ILE A 220 -30.94 0.89 -3.38
N ALA A 221 -31.85 -0.06 -3.60
CA ALA A 221 -33.00 -0.27 -2.71
C ALA A 221 -32.58 -0.88 -1.36
N ALA A 222 -31.54 -1.72 -1.35
CA ALA A 222 -30.94 -2.28 -0.14
C ALA A 222 -30.35 -1.21 0.79
N LEU A 223 -29.99 -0.04 0.26
CA LEU A 223 -29.47 1.08 1.05
C LEU A 223 -30.56 1.83 1.82
N SER A 224 -31.82 1.83 1.38
CA SER A 224 -32.86 2.65 2.03
C SER A 224 -33.09 2.31 3.51
N PRO A 225 -33.36 1.03 3.90
CA PRO A 225 -33.54 0.69 5.32
C PRO A 225 -32.26 0.92 6.14
N PHE A 226 -31.10 0.72 5.52
CA PHE A 226 -29.82 0.95 6.17
C PHE A 226 -29.59 2.44 6.47
N ASN A 227 -29.86 3.32 5.49
CA ASN A 227 -29.71 4.77 5.60
C ASN A 227 -30.72 5.39 6.59
N GLU A 228 -31.95 4.86 6.63
CA GLU A 228 -32.95 5.28 7.63
C GLU A 228 -32.48 4.98 9.06
N LYS A 229 -31.88 3.81 9.28
CA LYS A 229 -31.37 3.41 10.60
C LYS A 229 -30.03 4.06 10.94
N ASN A 230 -29.20 4.31 9.94
CA ASN A 230 -27.84 4.83 10.09
C ASN A 230 -27.65 5.99 9.10
N PRO A 231 -28.12 7.20 9.44
CA PRO A 231 -27.91 8.37 8.57
C PRO A 231 -26.43 8.73 8.45
N HIS A 232 -26.07 9.43 7.36
CA HIS A 232 -24.72 9.96 7.11
C HIS A 232 -23.60 8.90 7.01
N ARG A 233 -23.94 7.67 6.62
CA ARG A 233 -22.96 6.60 6.47
C ARG A 233 -22.20 6.72 5.15
N ILE A 234 -20.95 6.29 5.23
CA ILE A 234 -19.98 6.40 4.15
C ILE A 234 -19.46 5.00 3.82
N ALA A 235 -19.44 4.66 2.53
CA ALA A 235 -18.74 3.50 2.01
C ALA A 235 -17.39 3.92 1.41
N THR A 236 -16.40 3.04 1.54
CA THR A 236 -15.12 3.10 0.81
C THR A 236 -14.97 1.87 -0.07
N ARG A 237 -14.24 2.02 -1.19
CA ARG A 237 -14.01 0.95 -2.18
C ARG A 237 -13.38 -0.29 -1.56
N HIS A 238 -12.25 -0.12 -0.89
CA HIS A 238 -11.50 -1.24 -0.34
C HIS A 238 -12.35 -2.02 0.68
N ALA A 239 -13.06 -1.36 1.60
CA ALA A 239 -13.87 -2.06 2.57
C ALA A 239 -15.13 -2.72 1.98
N HIS A 240 -15.83 -2.09 1.01
CA HIS A 240 -17.21 -2.45 0.69
C HIS A 240 -17.50 -2.85 -0.75
N SER A 241 -16.50 -2.92 -1.64
CA SER A 241 -16.73 -3.32 -3.04
C SER A 241 -17.31 -4.74 -3.22
N GLY A 242 -17.34 -5.54 -2.16
CA GLY A 242 -17.70 -6.96 -2.21
C GLY A 242 -16.68 -7.81 -2.99
N ARG A 243 -15.50 -7.24 -3.27
CA ARG A 243 -14.41 -7.86 -4.02
C ARG A 243 -13.15 -7.84 -3.17
N VAL A 244 -12.26 -8.79 -3.43
CA VAL A 244 -10.92 -8.87 -2.82
C VAL A 244 -9.90 -8.43 -3.86
N PRO A 245 -9.59 -7.13 -3.99
CA PRO A 245 -8.66 -6.63 -5.02
C PRO A 245 -7.24 -7.18 -4.87
N GLU A 246 -6.84 -7.61 -3.67
CA GLU A 246 -5.54 -8.21 -3.33
C GLU A 246 -5.17 -9.36 -4.27
N LYS A 247 -6.15 -10.19 -4.65
CA LYS A 247 -5.93 -11.34 -5.54
C LYS A 247 -5.46 -10.92 -6.94
N ASP A 248 -5.80 -9.69 -7.33
CA ASP A 248 -5.59 -9.15 -8.67
C ASP A 248 -4.49 -8.07 -8.69
N TRP A 249 -3.84 -7.78 -7.55
CA TRP A 249 -2.82 -6.75 -7.44
C TRP A 249 -1.67 -6.91 -8.44
N GLY A 250 -1.12 -8.12 -8.55
CA GLY A 250 -0.06 -8.42 -9.53
C GLY A 250 -0.53 -8.20 -10.98
N ARG A 251 -1.74 -8.67 -11.30
CA ARG A 251 -2.38 -8.45 -12.59
C ARG A 251 -2.52 -6.96 -12.92
N PHE A 252 -2.95 -6.13 -11.96
CA PHE A 252 -3.13 -4.68 -12.20
C PHE A 252 -1.80 -3.97 -12.46
N VAL A 253 -0.70 -4.38 -11.81
CA VAL A 253 0.65 -3.86 -12.10
C VAL A 253 1.09 -4.28 -13.51
N LEU A 254 0.92 -5.56 -13.88
CA LEU A 254 1.24 -6.03 -15.24
C LEU A 254 0.41 -5.31 -16.31
N GLN A 255 -0.88 -5.07 -16.05
CA GLN A 255 -1.74 -4.27 -16.93
C GLN A 255 -1.26 -2.82 -17.02
N ALA A 256 -0.76 -2.22 -15.94
CA ALA A 256 -0.15 -0.88 -15.97
C ALA A 256 1.07 -0.84 -16.89
N ILE A 257 1.94 -1.86 -16.85
CA ILE A 257 3.11 -1.99 -17.72
C ILE A 257 2.68 -2.14 -19.19
N GLN A 258 1.72 -3.01 -19.46
CA GLN A 258 1.18 -3.23 -20.82
C GLN A 258 0.52 -1.97 -21.38
N PHE A 259 -0.25 -1.26 -20.56
CA PHE A 259 -0.80 0.05 -20.89
C PHE A 259 0.31 1.06 -21.19
N GLY A 260 1.37 1.09 -20.37
CA GLY A 260 2.55 1.92 -20.55
C GLY A 260 3.19 1.72 -21.91
N PHE A 261 3.57 0.49 -22.24
CA PHE A 261 4.16 0.16 -23.54
C PHE A 261 3.27 0.59 -24.71
N TYR A 262 1.98 0.24 -24.67
CA TYR A 262 1.06 0.58 -25.74
C TYR A 262 0.92 2.11 -25.91
N GLN A 263 0.65 2.82 -24.82
CA GLN A 263 0.38 4.25 -24.85
C GLN A 263 1.65 5.08 -25.12
N LEU A 264 2.82 4.63 -24.68
CA LEU A 264 4.11 5.27 -25.00
C LEU A 264 4.41 5.17 -26.51
N ASN A 265 4.15 4.00 -27.12
CA ASN A 265 4.25 3.85 -28.57
C ASN A 265 3.23 4.73 -29.31
N GLN A 266 1.99 4.89 -28.81
CA GLN A 266 1.04 5.83 -29.42
C GLN A 266 1.47 7.29 -29.26
N HIS A 267 2.08 7.64 -28.11
CA HIS A 267 2.52 9.00 -27.81
C HIS A 267 3.63 9.47 -28.76
N HIS A 268 4.61 8.62 -29.06
CA HIS A 268 5.76 8.97 -29.90
C HIS A 268 5.62 8.60 -31.39
N ARG A 269 4.64 7.77 -31.76
CA ARG A 269 4.35 7.41 -33.17
C ARG A 269 4.26 8.61 -34.14
N PRO A 270 3.63 9.74 -33.78
CA PRO A 270 3.48 10.88 -34.69
C PRO A 270 4.74 11.71 -34.91
N SER A 271 5.83 11.49 -34.15
CA SER A 271 7.01 12.35 -34.20
C SER A 271 8.32 11.60 -33.92
N GLU A 272 9.20 11.64 -34.93
CA GLU A 272 10.66 11.47 -34.90
C GLU A 272 11.27 10.13 -35.36
N GLN A 273 10.65 8.95 -35.23
CA GLN A 273 11.16 7.71 -35.86
C GLN A 273 10.02 6.71 -36.13
N PRO A 274 9.37 6.72 -37.31
CA PRO A 274 8.27 5.79 -37.61
C PRO A 274 8.66 4.31 -37.53
N ASP A 275 9.96 4.00 -37.58
CA ASP A 275 10.51 2.65 -37.49
C ASP A 275 10.95 2.24 -36.07
N PHE A 276 10.95 3.15 -35.08
CA PHE A 276 11.37 2.83 -33.71
C PHE A 276 10.17 2.58 -32.82
N SER A 277 10.15 1.43 -32.15
CA SER A 277 9.11 1.02 -31.21
C SER A 277 9.71 0.67 -29.87
N PHE A 278 9.05 1.05 -28.79
CA PHE A 278 9.40 0.63 -27.44
C PHE A 278 8.88 -0.78 -27.22
N LEU A 279 9.80 -1.73 -27.08
CA LEU A 279 9.57 -3.16 -26.90
C LEU A 279 10.27 -3.62 -25.63
N ARG A 280 9.85 -4.76 -25.05
CA ARG A 280 10.50 -5.28 -23.83
C ARG A 280 12.00 -5.51 -23.97
N ASN A 281 12.48 -5.87 -25.15
CA ASN A 281 13.90 -6.15 -25.37
C ASN A 281 14.79 -4.90 -25.49
N ASN A 282 14.21 -3.70 -25.58
CA ASN A 282 14.96 -2.46 -25.73
C ASN A 282 14.61 -1.40 -24.67
N THR A 283 13.67 -1.69 -23.77
CA THR A 283 13.16 -0.79 -22.74
C THR A 283 13.32 -1.41 -21.37
N THR A 284 14.07 -0.74 -20.49
CA THR A 284 14.25 -1.19 -19.10
C THR A 284 12.96 -1.01 -18.30
N VAL A 285 12.51 -2.04 -17.59
CA VAL A 285 11.34 -1.98 -16.69
C VAL A 285 11.76 -2.26 -15.25
N LEU A 286 11.74 -1.22 -14.42
CA LEU A 286 11.95 -1.30 -12.97
C LEU A 286 10.59 -1.25 -12.27
N ALA A 287 10.21 -2.28 -11.53
CA ALA A 287 9.03 -2.25 -10.69
C ALA A 287 9.39 -1.85 -9.25
N ALA A 288 8.84 -0.76 -8.75
CA ALA A 288 9.13 -0.27 -7.41
C ALA A 288 7.90 0.27 -6.67
N ALA A 289 7.76 -0.05 -5.38
CA ALA A 289 6.65 0.43 -4.55
C ALA A 289 6.88 0.17 -3.05
N ILE A 290 6.01 0.74 -2.20
CA ILE A 290 6.07 0.56 -0.75
C ILE A 290 4.78 -0.06 -0.19
N SER A 291 4.84 -0.69 0.99
CA SER A 291 3.64 -1.15 1.73
C SER A 291 2.78 -2.11 0.87
N ASN A 292 1.46 -1.93 0.82
CA ASN A 292 0.59 -2.70 -0.09
C ASN A 292 1.00 -2.63 -1.56
N GLY A 293 1.55 -1.49 -2.01
CA GLY A 293 2.07 -1.36 -3.36
C GLY A 293 3.28 -2.27 -3.59
N GLY A 294 4.15 -2.41 -2.58
CA GLY A 294 5.28 -3.34 -2.61
C GLY A 294 4.82 -4.79 -2.74
N ALA A 295 3.77 -5.19 -2.01
CA ALA A 295 3.16 -6.50 -2.16
C ALA A 295 2.55 -6.70 -3.56
N ALA A 296 1.92 -5.68 -4.14
CA ALA A 296 1.41 -5.73 -5.51
C ALA A 296 2.52 -5.92 -6.55
N VAL A 297 3.65 -5.23 -6.39
CA VAL A 297 4.82 -5.39 -7.26
C VAL A 297 5.45 -6.79 -7.13
N LEU A 298 5.58 -7.33 -5.91
CA LEU A 298 6.05 -8.70 -5.72
C LEU A 298 5.09 -9.72 -6.35
N ALA A 299 3.78 -9.54 -6.16
CA ALA A 299 2.77 -10.37 -6.82
C ALA A 299 2.90 -10.32 -8.35
N ALA A 300 3.15 -9.13 -8.92
CA ALA A 300 3.36 -8.96 -10.35
C ALA A 300 4.58 -9.74 -10.83
N ALA A 301 5.70 -9.65 -10.10
CA ALA A 301 6.94 -10.36 -10.43
C ALA A 301 6.76 -11.89 -10.38
N GLU A 302 6.03 -12.42 -9.40
CA GLU A 302 5.72 -13.86 -9.35
C GLU A 302 4.81 -14.30 -10.52
N GLN A 303 3.85 -13.45 -10.89
CA GLN A 303 2.88 -13.69 -11.97
C GLN A 303 3.44 -13.40 -13.38
N ASP A 304 4.62 -12.78 -13.49
CA ASP A 304 5.19 -12.35 -14.76
C ASP A 304 5.76 -13.55 -15.54
N ASP A 305 4.93 -14.19 -16.35
CA ASP A 305 5.35 -15.22 -17.30
C ASP A 305 5.78 -14.63 -18.65
N GLY A 306 5.57 -13.32 -18.85
CA GLY A 306 5.92 -12.64 -20.08
C GLY A 306 7.35 -12.10 -20.08
N GLY A 307 7.96 -11.86 -18.93
CA GLY A 307 9.20 -11.10 -18.83
C GLY A 307 8.96 -9.61 -19.12
N TRP A 308 7.94 -9.05 -18.48
CA TRP A 308 7.59 -7.63 -18.51
C TRP A 308 8.40 -6.79 -17.52
N ILE A 309 8.97 -7.40 -16.48
CA ILE A 309 9.74 -6.72 -15.41
C ILE A 309 11.19 -7.20 -15.44
N ASP A 310 12.14 -6.26 -15.42
CA ASP A 310 13.59 -6.56 -15.41
C ASP A 310 14.20 -6.56 -14.01
N GLY A 311 13.64 -5.78 -13.08
CA GLY A 311 14.09 -5.73 -11.69
C GLY A 311 13.05 -5.16 -10.73
N VAL A 312 13.17 -5.51 -9.45
CA VAL A 312 12.21 -5.14 -8.41
C VAL A 312 12.89 -4.43 -7.25
N VAL A 313 12.29 -3.34 -6.77
CA VAL A 313 12.70 -2.67 -5.52
C VAL A 313 11.46 -2.36 -4.68
N VAL A 314 11.32 -3.00 -3.53
CA VAL A 314 10.17 -2.76 -2.65
C VAL A 314 10.61 -2.33 -1.27
N SER A 315 9.85 -1.43 -0.64
CA SER A 315 10.02 -1.10 0.77
C SER A 315 8.83 -1.62 1.57
N GLU A 316 9.09 -2.17 2.76
CA GLU A 316 8.09 -2.50 3.76
C GLU A 316 6.84 -3.23 3.21
N PRO A 317 7.00 -4.28 2.35
CA PRO A 317 5.88 -4.84 1.60
C PRO A 317 4.90 -5.60 2.50
N ASN A 318 3.61 -5.26 2.43
CA ASN A 318 2.54 -5.97 3.15
C ASN A 318 2.16 -7.28 2.45
N VAL A 319 3.06 -8.27 2.54
CA VAL A 319 2.86 -9.58 1.91
C VAL A 319 1.96 -10.48 2.76
N PHE A 320 1.14 -11.28 2.09
CA PHE A 320 0.45 -12.42 2.67
C PHE A 320 1.21 -13.68 2.27
N LEU A 321 1.50 -14.56 3.22
CA LEU A 321 2.31 -15.76 3.00
C LEU A 321 1.46 -17.02 3.25
N PRO A 322 1.88 -18.20 2.72
CA PRO A 322 1.14 -19.44 2.91
C PRO A 322 0.92 -19.74 4.40
N GLY A 323 -0.27 -20.24 4.74
CA GLY A 323 -0.63 -20.58 6.12
C GLY A 323 0.36 -21.56 6.75
N GLY A 324 0.74 -21.32 8.01
CA GLY A 324 1.73 -22.14 8.72
C GLY A 324 3.19 -21.86 8.34
N THR A 325 3.47 -20.77 7.60
CA THR A 325 4.84 -20.36 7.32
C THR A 325 5.61 -20.11 8.63
N GLN A 326 6.78 -20.72 8.71
CA GLN A 326 7.73 -20.59 9.82
C GLN A 326 9.16 -20.47 9.29
N TYR A 327 10.00 -19.77 10.05
CA TYR A 327 11.43 -19.66 9.80
C TYR A 327 12.22 -19.40 11.09
N LEU A 328 13.54 -19.54 11.02
CA LEU A 328 14.43 -19.17 12.11
C LEU A 328 14.93 -17.73 11.95
N HIS A 329 14.78 -16.92 13.00
CA HIS A 329 15.50 -15.65 13.14
C HIS A 329 16.58 -15.84 14.21
N GLY A 330 17.85 -15.89 13.79
CA GLY A 330 18.90 -16.42 14.66
C GLY A 330 18.59 -17.88 15.01
N ASN A 331 18.45 -18.16 16.31
CA ASN A 331 18.05 -19.47 16.83
C ASN A 331 16.57 -19.54 17.26
N GLN A 332 15.80 -18.46 17.05
CA GLN A 332 14.40 -18.38 17.48
C GLN A 332 13.45 -18.74 16.33
N THR A 333 12.50 -19.63 16.59
CA THR A 333 11.43 -19.94 15.63
C THR A 333 10.43 -18.79 15.58
N GLN A 334 10.17 -18.29 14.38
CA GLN A 334 9.17 -17.26 14.10
C GLN A 334 7.95 -17.91 13.43
N ASN A 335 6.78 -17.70 14.02
CA ASN A 335 5.50 -18.05 13.43
C ASN A 335 4.97 -16.82 12.69
N VAL A 336 4.81 -16.94 11.38
CA VAL A 336 4.34 -15.84 10.54
C VAL A 336 2.82 -15.69 10.70
N ASN A 337 2.39 -14.48 11.03
CA ASN A 337 0.98 -14.09 11.07
C ASN A 337 0.65 -13.15 9.90
N SER A 338 -0.60 -13.12 9.46
CA SER A 338 -1.06 -12.10 8.51
C SER A 338 -1.21 -10.73 9.17
N LEU A 339 -1.23 -9.65 8.38
CA LEU A 339 -1.56 -8.30 8.87
C LEU A 339 -2.90 -8.29 9.61
N LEU A 340 -3.89 -9.05 9.15
CA LEU A 340 -5.20 -9.05 9.78
C LEU A 340 -5.19 -9.75 11.15
N THR A 341 -4.42 -10.84 11.26
CA THR A 341 -4.20 -11.52 12.54
C THR A 341 -3.48 -10.61 13.54
N THR A 342 -2.41 -9.93 13.12
CA THR A 342 -1.66 -9.00 13.99
C THR A 342 -2.49 -7.77 14.33
N ALA A 343 -3.28 -7.24 13.40
CA ALA A 343 -4.18 -6.11 13.64
C ALA A 343 -5.27 -6.43 14.65
N ALA A 344 -5.89 -7.62 14.59
CA ALA A 344 -6.90 -8.02 15.57
C ALA A 344 -6.36 -8.12 16.99
N ARG A 345 -5.20 -8.78 17.15
CA ARG A 345 -4.56 -8.89 18.46
C ARG A 345 -4.13 -7.52 18.99
N THR A 346 -3.56 -6.68 18.12
CA THR A 346 -3.11 -5.35 18.51
C THR A 346 -4.27 -4.40 18.81
N ALA A 347 -5.36 -4.42 18.04
CA ALA A 347 -6.58 -3.64 18.32
C ALA A 347 -7.21 -4.02 19.66
N LEU A 348 -7.09 -5.29 20.09
CA LEU A 348 -7.56 -5.73 21.40
C LEU A 348 -6.62 -5.29 22.52
N LEU A 349 -5.32 -5.61 22.42
CA LEU A 349 -4.36 -5.53 23.51
C LEU A 349 -3.69 -4.16 23.65
N ALA A 350 -3.42 -3.46 22.56
CA ALA A 350 -2.62 -2.24 22.57
C ALA A 350 -3.19 -1.11 23.45
N PRO A 351 -4.52 -0.86 23.49
CA PRO A 351 -5.06 0.15 24.40
C PRO A 351 -4.74 -0.15 25.87
N CYS A 352 -4.76 -1.43 26.30
CA CYS A 352 -4.35 -1.79 27.66
C CYS A 352 -2.83 -1.72 27.83
N ALA A 353 -2.06 -2.26 26.88
CA ALA A 353 -0.60 -2.25 26.90
C ALA A 353 0.01 -0.84 26.91
N ALA A 354 -0.69 0.16 26.36
CA ALA A 354 -0.30 1.57 26.40
C ALA A 354 -0.25 2.16 27.83
N LEU A 355 -0.74 1.44 28.84
CA LEU A 355 -0.66 1.80 30.26
C LEU A 355 0.50 1.12 31.02
N ALA A 356 1.34 0.32 30.34
CA ALA A 356 2.44 -0.39 30.99
C ALA A 356 3.47 0.58 31.58
N GLU A 357 3.97 0.27 32.78
CA GLU A 357 5.07 0.98 33.42
C GLU A 357 6.34 0.76 32.56
N ASP A 358 7.12 1.81 32.29
CA ASP A 358 8.33 1.80 31.43
C ASP A 358 8.14 1.73 29.90
N LEU A 359 6.91 1.83 29.37
CA LEU A 359 6.73 1.98 27.93
C LEU A 359 7.35 3.30 27.43
N PRO A 360 8.33 3.29 26.49
CA PRO A 360 8.80 4.54 25.89
C PRO A 360 7.65 5.12 25.08
N SER A 361 7.02 6.19 25.54
CA SER A 361 5.83 6.74 24.89
C SER A 361 5.99 8.25 24.70
N PRO A 362 6.66 8.69 23.62
CA PRO A 362 7.08 10.08 23.45
C PRO A 362 5.94 11.09 23.40
N LEU A 363 4.73 10.63 23.08
CA LEU A 363 3.51 11.43 23.01
C LEU A 363 2.52 11.13 24.14
N ALA A 364 2.91 10.35 25.16
CA ALA A 364 2.04 9.97 26.28
C ALA A 364 1.41 11.18 26.99
N ALA A 365 2.20 12.24 27.24
CA ALA A 365 1.73 13.43 27.95
C ALA A 365 0.56 14.13 27.25
N TYR A 366 0.44 13.99 25.93
CA TYR A 366 -0.64 14.56 25.12
C TYR A 366 -1.80 13.58 24.92
N GLN A 367 -1.50 12.29 24.78
CA GLN A 367 -2.47 11.26 24.38
C GLN A 367 -3.16 10.60 25.57
N LEU A 368 -2.41 10.22 26.61
CA LEU A 368 -2.96 9.49 27.75
C LEU A 368 -4.07 10.25 28.48
N PRO A 369 -4.00 11.57 28.72
CA PRO A 369 -5.11 12.28 29.37
C PRO A 369 -6.46 12.15 28.64
N LEU A 370 -6.44 11.94 27.32
CA LEU A 370 -7.65 11.79 26.50
C LEU A 370 -8.22 10.37 26.53
N PHE A 371 -7.35 9.35 26.64
CA PHE A 371 -7.73 7.94 26.45
C PHE A 371 -7.57 7.05 27.68
N GLN A 372 -6.99 7.53 28.79
CA GLN A 372 -6.66 6.69 29.95
C GLN A 372 -7.89 5.96 30.51
N ALA A 373 -9.06 6.60 30.56
CA ALA A 373 -10.29 5.95 31.03
C ALA A 373 -10.70 4.77 30.12
N HIS A 374 -10.64 4.98 28.80
CA HIS A 374 -10.91 3.95 27.79
C HIS A 374 -9.92 2.78 27.91
N PHE A 375 -8.64 3.09 28.11
CA PHE A 375 -7.57 2.09 28.20
C PHE A 375 -7.69 1.24 29.47
N LYS A 376 -8.04 1.85 30.61
CA LYS A 376 -8.33 1.13 31.85
C LYS A 376 -9.55 0.21 31.71
N GLN A 377 -10.61 0.71 31.06
CA GLN A 377 -11.77 -0.12 30.78
C GLN A 377 -11.41 -1.30 29.87
N ARG A 378 -10.58 -1.07 28.84
CA ARG A 378 -10.09 -2.15 27.98
C ARG A 378 -9.33 -3.23 28.77
N CYS A 379 -8.48 -2.85 29.73
CA CYS A 379 -7.83 -3.84 30.60
C CYS A 379 -8.83 -4.68 31.39
N ALA A 380 -9.87 -4.04 31.96
CA ALA A 380 -10.92 -4.73 32.70
C ALA A 380 -11.70 -5.70 31.81
N ASP A 381 -12.05 -5.30 30.59
CA ASP A 381 -12.80 -6.14 29.64
C ASP A 381 -11.96 -7.34 29.18
N LEU A 382 -10.68 -7.14 28.86
CA LEU A 382 -9.76 -8.22 28.48
C LEU A 382 -9.55 -9.22 29.64
N LYS A 383 -9.42 -8.73 30.88
CA LYS A 383 -9.27 -9.57 32.07
C LYS A 383 -10.55 -10.38 32.33
N LYS A 384 -11.71 -9.75 32.20
CA LYS A 384 -13.02 -10.41 32.34
C LYS A 384 -13.18 -11.57 31.36
N ASP A 385 -12.70 -11.40 30.13
CA ASP A 385 -12.74 -12.44 29.09
C ASP A 385 -11.59 -13.45 29.18
N GLY A 386 -10.69 -13.32 30.17
CA GLY A 386 -9.55 -14.21 30.37
C GLY A 386 -8.46 -14.09 29.29
N LEU A 387 -8.45 -13.01 28.51
CA LEU A 387 -7.45 -12.76 27.47
C LEU A 387 -6.14 -12.24 28.05
N ILE A 388 -6.18 -11.61 29.22
CA ILE A 388 -5.02 -11.18 30.00
C ILE A 388 -5.17 -11.56 31.48
N THR A 389 -4.07 -11.51 32.21
CA THR A 389 -3.97 -11.81 33.65
C THR A 389 -3.57 -10.57 34.45
N GLY A 390 -3.34 -10.71 35.76
CA GLY A 390 -3.02 -9.58 36.66
C GLY A 390 -4.20 -9.06 37.48
N ASP A 391 -3.90 -8.56 38.68
CA ASP A 391 -4.90 -8.10 39.66
C ASP A 391 -5.00 -6.58 39.74
N SER A 392 -3.94 -5.86 39.32
CA SER A 392 -3.96 -4.41 39.13
C SER A 392 -3.98 -4.04 37.63
N VAL A 393 -4.32 -2.78 37.32
CA VAL A 393 -4.23 -2.25 35.94
C VAL A 393 -2.80 -2.30 35.41
N ALA A 394 -1.79 -2.07 36.27
CA ALA A 394 -0.38 -2.14 35.88
C ALA A 394 0.01 -3.57 35.47
N ASP A 395 -0.38 -4.58 36.27
CA ASP A 395 -0.12 -5.99 35.94
C ASP A 395 -0.82 -6.40 34.63
N GLN A 396 -2.06 -5.92 34.44
CA GLN A 396 -2.84 -6.18 33.22
C GLN A 396 -2.19 -5.55 31.98
N ALA A 397 -1.74 -4.30 32.10
CA ALA A 397 -1.05 -3.61 31.02
C ALA A 397 0.26 -4.29 30.65
N GLN A 398 1.02 -4.77 31.65
CA GLN A 398 2.25 -5.50 31.42
C GLN A 398 2.00 -6.86 30.75
N ASP A 399 0.97 -7.61 31.15
CA ASP A 399 0.60 -8.87 30.48
C ASP A 399 0.13 -8.62 29.03
N ALA A 400 -0.63 -7.55 28.79
CA ALA A 400 -1.03 -7.15 27.44
C ALA A 400 0.19 -6.82 26.56
N LEU A 401 1.16 -6.07 27.09
CA LEU A 401 2.41 -5.74 26.39
C LEU A 401 3.25 -6.99 26.10
N ALA A 402 3.42 -7.87 27.09
CA ALA A 402 4.18 -9.11 26.93
C ALA A 402 3.59 -10.02 25.84
N ARG A 403 2.25 -10.08 25.72
CA ARG A 403 1.57 -10.82 24.65
C ARG A 403 1.83 -10.22 23.27
N LEU A 404 1.81 -8.90 23.15
CA LEU A 404 2.15 -8.22 21.88
C LEU A 404 3.59 -8.49 21.46
N GLN A 405 4.53 -8.46 22.41
CA GLN A 405 5.93 -8.77 22.15
C GLN A 405 6.13 -10.24 21.75
N ALA A 406 5.43 -11.16 22.42
CA ALA A 406 5.43 -12.58 22.07
C ALA A 406 4.90 -12.84 20.65
N ASP A 407 4.02 -11.95 20.17
CA ASP A 407 3.45 -12.00 18.81
C ASP A 407 4.29 -11.26 17.75
N GLY A 408 5.46 -10.74 18.11
CA GLY A 408 6.42 -10.15 17.18
C GLY A 408 6.53 -8.63 17.22
N LEU A 409 5.83 -7.93 18.13
CA LEU A 409 6.04 -6.50 18.34
C LEU A 409 7.45 -6.26 18.90
N ASN A 410 8.32 -5.71 18.06
CA ASN A 410 9.71 -5.41 18.40
C ASN A 410 9.80 -4.31 19.47
N GLU A 411 10.76 -4.42 20.40
CA GLU A 411 11.11 -3.37 21.36
C GLU A 411 11.33 -2.00 20.72
N ARG A 412 11.97 -1.97 19.54
CA ARG A 412 12.22 -0.73 18.78
C ARG A 412 10.94 -0.06 18.29
N ALA A 413 9.86 -0.81 18.14
CA ALA A 413 8.55 -0.33 17.71
C ALA A 413 7.68 0.21 18.86
N LEU A 414 8.04 -0.06 20.13
CA LEU A 414 7.28 0.36 21.31
C LEU A 414 7.00 1.88 21.39
N PRO A 415 7.91 2.79 20.94
CA PRO A 415 7.63 4.22 20.91
C PRO A 415 6.40 4.63 20.10
N LEU A 416 5.92 3.77 19.18
CA LEU A 416 4.73 4.01 18.39
C LEU A 416 3.45 3.43 19.00
N LEU A 417 3.53 2.60 20.05
CA LEU A 417 2.39 1.84 20.56
C LEU A 417 1.24 2.77 20.99
N THR A 418 1.50 3.68 21.92
CA THR A 418 0.49 4.64 22.41
C THR A 418 -0.06 5.51 21.30
N THR A 419 0.79 5.94 20.37
CA THR A 419 0.37 6.79 19.26
C THR A 419 -0.53 6.03 18.29
N SER A 420 -0.17 4.81 17.93
CA SER A 420 -0.98 3.95 17.06
C SER A 420 -2.34 3.62 17.67
N SER A 421 -2.42 3.43 19.00
CA SER A 421 -3.68 3.25 19.72
C SER A 421 -4.52 4.52 19.77
N ALA A 422 -3.90 5.68 20.04
CA ALA A 422 -4.60 6.96 20.15
C ALA A 422 -5.22 7.44 18.83
N ILE A 423 -4.63 7.04 17.69
CA ILE A 423 -5.17 7.35 16.34
C ILE A 423 -6.06 6.24 15.77
N HIS A 424 -6.35 5.19 16.55
CA HIS A 424 -7.16 4.03 16.14
C HIS A 424 -6.64 3.31 14.88
N LEU A 425 -5.30 3.21 14.73
CA LEU A 425 -4.68 2.59 13.56
C LEU A 425 -5.12 1.13 13.39
N TRP A 426 -5.15 0.38 14.48
CA TRP A 426 -5.40 -1.06 14.44
C TRP A 426 -6.86 -1.38 14.15
N GLU A 427 -7.78 -0.60 14.72
CA GLU A 427 -9.20 -0.67 14.43
C GLU A 427 -9.47 -0.27 12.97
N ALA A 428 -8.78 0.73 12.42
CA ALA A 428 -8.88 1.11 11.01
C ALA A 428 -8.51 -0.03 10.06
N ILE A 429 -7.39 -0.70 10.31
CA ILE A 429 -6.97 -1.88 9.53
C ILE A 429 -7.99 -3.02 9.71
N LEU A 430 -8.34 -3.34 10.95
CA LEU A 430 -9.22 -4.47 11.25
C LEU A 430 -10.60 -4.32 10.62
N VAL A 431 -11.24 -3.16 10.75
CA VAL A 431 -12.56 -2.91 10.16
C VAL A 431 -12.49 -2.97 8.64
N ASN A 432 -11.49 -2.31 8.02
CA ASN A 432 -11.38 -2.26 6.57
C ASN A 432 -11.14 -3.64 5.95
N TYR A 433 -10.10 -4.34 6.40
CA TYR A 433 -9.72 -5.63 5.81
C TYR A 433 -10.69 -6.75 6.15
N THR A 434 -11.32 -6.76 7.33
CA THR A 434 -12.32 -7.80 7.63
C THR A 434 -13.53 -7.64 6.71
N ASN A 435 -14.06 -6.42 6.53
CA ASN A 435 -15.15 -6.19 5.56
C ASN A 435 -14.75 -6.65 4.16
N ASN A 436 -13.56 -6.26 3.68
CA ASN A 436 -13.03 -6.70 2.39
C ASN A 436 -12.96 -8.23 2.27
N PHE A 437 -12.29 -8.91 3.21
CA PHE A 437 -11.98 -10.33 3.10
C PHE A 437 -13.19 -11.24 3.34
N THR A 438 -14.19 -10.75 4.07
CA THR A 438 -15.51 -11.41 4.15
C THR A 438 -16.43 -11.02 2.99
N ARG A 439 -15.98 -10.16 2.06
CA ARG A 439 -16.77 -9.61 0.95
C ARG A 439 -18.05 -8.92 1.43
N ALA A 440 -17.98 -8.29 2.60
CA ALA A 440 -19.09 -7.56 3.17
C ALA A 440 -19.39 -6.32 2.34
N ARG A 441 -20.68 -6.02 2.21
CA ARG A 441 -21.19 -4.77 1.65
C ARG A 441 -21.54 -3.82 2.79
N VAL A 442 -21.77 -2.55 2.47
CA VAL A 442 -21.93 -1.52 3.52
C VAL A 442 -23.16 -1.75 4.41
N GLU A 443 -24.24 -2.28 3.84
CA GLU A 443 -25.49 -2.62 4.52
C GLU A 443 -25.33 -3.78 5.53
N ASN A 444 -24.30 -4.61 5.39
CA ASN A 444 -24.02 -5.70 6.34
C ASN A 444 -23.58 -5.16 7.70
N ALA A 445 -22.98 -3.96 7.73
CA ALA A 445 -22.47 -3.31 8.93
C ALA A 445 -21.73 -4.29 9.87
N LEU A 446 -20.71 -4.97 9.33
CA LEU A 446 -20.06 -6.11 9.98
C LEU A 446 -19.69 -5.79 11.43
N CYS A 447 -20.13 -6.66 12.35
CA CYS A 447 -19.94 -6.51 13.80
C CYS A 447 -20.49 -5.19 14.39
N GLY A 448 -21.48 -4.58 13.73
CA GLY A 448 -22.11 -3.34 14.16
C GLY A 448 -21.26 -2.09 13.93
N LEU A 449 -20.24 -2.15 13.07
CA LEU A 449 -19.38 -1.01 12.75
C LEU A 449 -19.68 -0.46 11.34
N SER A 450 -19.41 0.82 11.17
CA SER A 450 -19.55 1.54 9.89
C SER A 450 -18.66 2.79 9.87
N TYR A 451 -18.66 3.55 8.76
CA TYR A 451 -17.98 4.84 8.70
C TYR A 451 -18.98 6.00 8.57
N ALA A 452 -18.67 7.13 9.20
CA ALA A 452 -19.42 8.38 9.02
C ALA A 452 -18.51 9.59 9.24
N TYR A 453 -18.84 10.73 8.64
CA TYR A 453 -18.32 12.01 9.09
C TYR A 453 -18.93 12.35 10.45
N THR A 454 -18.11 12.76 11.41
CA THR A 454 -18.58 13.00 12.78
C THR A 454 -18.26 14.39 13.30
N ASP A 455 -19.16 14.94 14.12
CA ASP A 455 -18.92 16.18 14.86
C ASP A 455 -17.90 16.00 16.01
N SER A 456 -17.57 17.08 16.71
CA SER A 456 -16.63 17.07 17.84
C SER A 456 -17.09 16.26 19.05
N THR A 457 -18.33 15.78 19.05
CA THR A 457 -18.92 14.93 20.10
C THR A 457 -19.10 13.48 19.63
N GLY A 458 -18.56 13.15 18.45
CA GLY A 458 -18.57 11.82 17.87
C GLY A 458 -19.92 11.41 17.24
N ASN A 459 -20.87 12.33 17.05
CA ASN A 459 -22.12 12.01 16.36
C ASN A 459 -21.93 12.02 14.83
N PRO A 460 -22.47 11.04 14.10
CA PRO A 460 -22.63 11.11 12.65
C PRO A 460 -23.39 12.37 12.23
N THR A 461 -22.85 13.08 11.23
CA THR A 461 -23.46 14.28 10.67
C THR A 461 -23.10 14.42 9.19
N ALA A 462 -23.81 15.28 8.46
CA ALA A 462 -23.56 15.51 7.04
C ALA A 462 -22.14 16.02 6.80
N MET A 463 -21.46 15.44 5.83
CA MET A 463 -20.11 15.86 5.44
C MET A 463 -20.17 17.13 4.60
N PRO A 464 -19.39 18.17 4.92
CA PRO A 464 -19.32 19.36 4.08
C PRO A 464 -18.77 19.02 2.67
N PRO A 465 -19.32 19.61 1.58
CA PRO A 465 -18.91 19.30 0.22
C PRO A 465 -17.41 19.47 -0.04
N GLU A 466 -16.79 20.52 0.52
CA GLU A 466 -15.37 20.77 0.34
C GLU A 466 -14.50 19.69 0.98
N LYS A 467 -14.98 19.06 2.06
CA LYS A 467 -14.29 17.91 2.65
C LYS A 467 -14.41 16.67 1.78
N HIS A 468 -15.57 16.46 1.16
CA HIS A 468 -15.76 15.33 0.24
C HIS A 468 -14.78 15.41 -0.93
N GLU A 469 -14.60 16.59 -1.53
CA GLU A 469 -13.62 16.78 -2.61
C GLU A 469 -12.17 16.44 -2.17
N ARG A 470 -11.78 16.79 -0.94
CA ARG A 470 -10.45 16.46 -0.40
C ARG A 470 -10.21 14.96 -0.22
N LEU A 471 -11.26 14.13 -0.17
CA LEU A 471 -11.10 12.69 -0.05
C LEU A 471 -10.38 12.07 -1.25
N PHE A 472 -10.36 12.74 -2.41
CA PHE A 472 -9.60 12.29 -3.57
C PHE A 472 -8.10 12.13 -3.30
N GLY A 473 -7.53 12.95 -2.41
CA GLY A 473 -6.13 12.88 -2.00
C GLY A 473 -5.82 11.92 -0.85
N ASN A 474 -6.83 11.37 -0.19
CA ASN A 474 -6.67 10.62 1.06
C ASN A 474 -6.42 9.12 0.85
N SER A 475 -6.24 8.40 1.96
CA SER A 475 -6.32 6.93 1.97
C SER A 475 -7.79 6.50 2.02
N GLY A 476 -8.14 5.42 1.32
CA GLY A 476 -9.45 4.76 1.42
C GLY A 476 -9.69 3.97 2.72
N ILE A 477 -8.78 4.06 3.70
CA ILE A 477 -8.92 3.49 5.06
C ILE A 477 -9.23 4.64 6.04
N PRO A 478 -10.48 4.80 6.50
CA PRO A 478 -10.82 5.71 7.59
C PRO A 478 -10.18 5.27 8.92
N PRO A 479 -9.82 6.20 9.82
CA PRO A 479 -10.27 7.59 9.85
C PRO A 479 -9.47 8.54 8.95
N VAL A 480 -10.17 9.41 8.20
CA VAL A 480 -9.58 10.45 7.32
C VAL A 480 -10.50 11.67 7.23
N ASP A 481 -9.94 12.87 7.23
CA ASP A 481 -10.66 14.15 7.05
C ASP A 481 -11.97 14.33 7.88
N GLY A 482 -11.97 13.79 9.10
CA GLY A 482 -13.11 13.81 10.03
C GLY A 482 -14.11 12.65 9.87
N ILE A 483 -13.87 11.73 8.94
CA ILE A 483 -14.53 10.43 8.89
C ILE A 483 -13.98 9.57 10.01
N SER A 484 -14.87 8.97 10.80
CA SER A 484 -14.56 8.07 11.92
C SER A 484 -15.17 6.69 11.70
N ILE A 485 -14.62 5.69 12.38
CA ILE A 485 -15.33 4.42 12.63
C ILE A 485 -16.42 4.68 13.66
N VAL A 486 -17.65 4.28 13.36
CA VAL A 486 -18.84 4.46 14.19
C VAL A 486 -19.38 3.12 14.67
N ASN A 487 -19.60 3.03 15.97
CA ASN A 487 -20.34 1.93 16.58
C ASN A 487 -21.85 2.18 16.44
N ASN A 488 -22.52 1.34 15.64
CA ASN A 488 -23.95 1.49 15.37
C ASN A 488 -24.85 1.18 16.57
N ARG A 489 -24.32 0.53 17.62
CA ARG A 489 -25.10 0.24 18.85
C ARG A 489 -25.45 1.53 19.60
N ASN A 490 -24.51 2.47 19.67
CA ASN A 490 -24.67 3.74 20.39
C ASN A 490 -24.56 4.97 19.47
N GLN A 491 -24.37 4.77 18.16
CA GLN A 491 -24.27 5.81 17.14
C GLN A 491 -23.14 6.82 17.41
N LYS A 492 -22.01 6.34 17.93
CA LYS A 492 -20.84 7.16 18.26
C LYS A 492 -19.57 6.70 17.56
N ALA A 493 -18.71 7.66 17.23
CA ALA A 493 -17.32 7.37 16.86
C ALA A 493 -16.61 6.56 17.97
N LEU A 494 -15.62 5.74 17.61
CA LEU A 494 -14.92 4.85 18.55
C LEU A 494 -14.45 5.55 19.83
N ALA A 495 -13.82 6.73 19.70
CA ALA A 495 -13.34 7.53 20.83
C ALA A 495 -14.43 8.01 21.81
N PHE A 496 -15.71 7.90 21.43
CA PHE A 496 -16.87 8.27 22.24
C PHE A 496 -17.80 7.07 22.48
N SER A 497 -17.37 5.86 22.10
CA SER A 497 -18.16 4.65 22.23
C SER A 497 -18.23 4.19 23.68
N VAL A 498 -19.43 3.79 24.10
CA VAL A 498 -19.73 3.25 25.42
C VAL A 498 -20.45 1.90 25.34
N ASN A 499 -20.20 1.05 26.34
CA ASN A 499 -20.96 -0.18 26.54
C ASN A 499 -22.36 0.10 27.15
N ASN A 500 -23.14 -0.97 27.40
CA ASN A 500 -24.50 -0.85 27.95
C ASN A 500 -24.54 -0.23 29.38
N ALA A 501 -23.41 -0.20 30.08
CA ALA A 501 -23.26 0.45 31.38
C ALA A 501 -22.78 1.91 31.27
N LEU A 502 -22.79 2.49 30.06
CA LEU A 502 -22.27 3.82 29.74
C LEU A 502 -20.77 4.00 30.04
N GLN A 503 -20.02 2.90 30.13
CA GLN A 503 -18.56 2.95 30.31
C GLN A 503 -17.87 3.04 28.96
N PRO A 504 -16.84 3.90 28.82
CA PRO A 504 -16.07 4.05 27.58
C PRO A 504 -15.34 2.75 27.21
N ASP A 505 -15.69 2.13 26.07
CA ASP A 505 -15.24 0.76 25.73
C ASP A 505 -14.47 0.63 24.41
N LEU A 506 -14.39 1.72 23.63
CA LEU A 506 -13.84 1.71 22.26
C LEU A 506 -14.44 0.59 21.41
N ALA A 507 -15.75 0.33 21.57
CA ALA A 507 -16.49 -0.73 20.88
C ALA A 507 -15.88 -2.13 21.05
N TYR A 508 -15.45 -2.49 22.27
CA TYR A 508 -14.79 -3.75 22.58
C TYR A 508 -15.50 -4.99 22.00
N ASP A 509 -16.82 -5.12 22.19
CA ASP A 509 -17.62 -6.23 21.66
C ASP A 509 -17.50 -6.35 20.12
N SER A 510 -17.51 -5.21 19.42
CA SER A 510 -17.38 -5.18 17.96
C SER A 510 -15.98 -5.61 17.51
N ILE A 511 -14.93 -5.16 18.22
CA ILE A 511 -13.55 -5.56 17.93
C ILE A 511 -13.34 -7.06 18.21
N ARG A 512 -13.96 -7.60 19.27
CA ARG A 512 -13.97 -9.05 19.56
C ARG A 512 -14.67 -9.83 18.45
N CYS A 513 -15.85 -9.39 18.02
CA CYS A 513 -16.57 -9.99 16.90
C CYS A 513 -15.72 -10.02 15.61
N LEU A 514 -15.04 -8.92 15.26
CA LEU A 514 -14.15 -8.91 14.10
C LEU A 514 -12.97 -9.88 14.25
N SER A 515 -12.41 -9.96 15.46
CA SER A 515 -11.32 -10.90 15.76
C SER A 515 -11.76 -12.37 15.59
N GLU A 516 -13.01 -12.68 15.88
CA GLU A 516 -13.61 -14.00 15.65
C GLU A 516 -13.85 -14.28 14.15
N GLN A 517 -14.24 -13.26 13.37
CA GLN A 517 -14.42 -13.41 11.92
C GLN A 517 -13.14 -13.81 11.19
N ILE A 518 -11.97 -13.43 11.71
CA ILE A 518 -10.66 -13.85 11.17
C ILE A 518 -10.50 -15.37 11.21
N GLN A 519 -11.14 -16.03 12.18
CA GLN A 519 -11.13 -17.48 12.30
C GLN A 519 -12.21 -18.16 11.45
N SER A 520 -12.92 -17.43 10.58
CA SER A 520 -13.86 -18.03 9.64
C SER A 520 -13.17 -18.78 8.51
N ALA A 521 -13.82 -19.81 7.97
CA ALA A 521 -13.31 -20.54 6.82
C ALA A 521 -13.19 -19.64 5.57
N THR A 522 -14.16 -18.74 5.36
CA THR A 522 -14.16 -17.78 4.26
C THR A 522 -12.92 -16.91 4.29
N LEU A 523 -12.60 -16.32 5.45
CA LEU A 523 -11.47 -15.42 5.56
C LEU A 523 -10.13 -16.15 5.40
N ARG A 524 -9.96 -17.32 6.03
CA ARG A 524 -8.76 -18.15 5.81
C ARG A 524 -8.58 -18.54 4.35
N GLN A 525 -9.67 -18.84 3.64
CA GLN A 525 -9.60 -19.10 2.21
C GLN A 525 -9.20 -17.85 1.42
N THR A 526 -9.77 -16.69 1.74
CA THR A 526 -9.37 -15.42 1.13
C THR A 526 -7.88 -15.14 1.32
N GLU A 527 -7.32 -15.33 2.53
CA GLU A 527 -5.88 -15.16 2.78
C GLU A 527 -5.02 -16.16 2.00
N ALA A 528 -5.48 -17.41 1.87
CA ALA A 528 -4.80 -18.41 1.06
C ALA A 528 -4.81 -18.06 -0.44
N ASP A 529 -5.91 -17.51 -0.95
CA ASP A 529 -6.09 -17.12 -2.36
C ASP A 529 -5.19 -15.94 -2.76
N ILE A 530 -4.70 -15.14 -1.80
CA ILE A 530 -3.85 -13.96 -2.03
C ILE A 530 -2.40 -14.18 -1.58
N ALA A 531 -2.07 -15.36 -1.05
CA ALA A 531 -0.75 -15.64 -0.54
C ALA A 531 0.28 -15.66 -1.68
N LEU A 532 1.40 -14.97 -1.46
CA LEU A 532 2.56 -15.00 -2.35
C LEU A 532 3.35 -16.29 -2.17
N THR A 533 3.92 -16.78 -3.26
CA THR A 533 4.67 -18.04 -3.32
C THR A 533 6.15 -17.87 -3.04
N GLY A 534 6.69 -16.67 -3.19
CA GLY A 534 8.13 -16.39 -3.18
C GLY A 534 8.85 -16.77 -4.46
N ALA A 535 8.16 -17.18 -5.53
CA ALA A 535 8.79 -17.61 -6.80
C ALA A 535 9.05 -16.41 -7.74
N LEU A 536 10.19 -15.73 -7.55
CA LEU A 536 10.60 -14.57 -8.34
C LEU A 536 11.33 -14.91 -9.65
N LYS A 537 11.49 -16.20 -9.95
CA LYS A 537 12.11 -16.75 -11.17
C LYS A 537 13.55 -16.27 -11.37
N GLY A 538 14.27 -15.97 -10.29
CA GLY A 538 15.63 -15.42 -10.33
C GLY A 538 15.72 -13.94 -10.71
N LEU A 539 14.61 -13.20 -10.69
CA LEU A 539 14.56 -11.76 -10.96
C LEU A 539 15.36 -10.97 -9.91
N PRO A 540 16.26 -10.05 -10.31
CA PRO A 540 16.96 -9.16 -9.40
C PRO A 540 15.98 -8.38 -8.52
N THR A 541 16.08 -8.53 -7.19
CA THR A 541 15.09 -7.99 -6.26
C THR A 541 15.77 -7.39 -5.03
N LEU A 542 15.46 -6.13 -4.71
CA LEU A 542 15.84 -5.48 -3.45
C LEU A 542 14.61 -5.28 -2.58
N VAL A 543 14.69 -5.70 -1.32
CA VAL A 543 13.66 -5.47 -0.30
C VAL A 543 14.25 -4.63 0.81
N VAL A 544 13.74 -3.42 0.99
CA VAL A 544 14.08 -2.51 2.09
C VAL A 544 13.04 -2.63 3.19
N GLN A 545 13.43 -2.64 4.46
CA GLN A 545 12.51 -2.76 5.58
C GLN A 545 12.97 -1.96 6.78
N GLY A 546 12.04 -1.25 7.42
CA GLY A 546 12.26 -0.67 8.74
C GLY A 546 12.20 -1.73 9.84
N GLY A 547 13.27 -1.88 10.62
CA GLY A 547 13.34 -2.83 11.73
C GLY A 547 12.44 -2.48 12.91
N ALA A 548 12.01 -1.21 13.00
CA ALA A 548 11.09 -0.69 13.99
C ALA A 548 9.66 -0.46 13.43
N ASP A 549 9.37 -1.02 12.25
CA ASP A 549 8.03 -1.00 11.67
C ASP A 549 7.04 -1.74 12.58
N ASN A 550 6.10 -1.00 13.15
CA ASN A 550 5.09 -1.54 14.05
C ASN A 550 3.83 -2.00 13.31
N LEU A 551 3.61 -1.58 12.05
CA LEU A 551 2.45 -1.91 11.23
C LEU A 551 2.71 -3.15 10.37
N ILE A 552 3.69 -3.07 9.48
CA ILE A 552 4.14 -4.15 8.60
C ILE A 552 5.40 -4.75 9.20
N GLN A 553 5.20 -5.47 10.31
CA GLN A 553 6.28 -5.98 11.15
C GLN A 553 7.23 -6.89 10.35
N PRO A 554 8.56 -6.66 10.38
CA PRO A 554 9.52 -7.41 9.58
C PRO A 554 9.41 -8.92 9.76
N ALA A 555 9.09 -9.34 11.00
CA ALA A 555 8.97 -10.74 11.38
C ALA A 555 7.91 -11.51 10.57
N HIS A 556 6.82 -10.83 10.20
CA HIS A 556 5.65 -11.40 9.54
C HIS A 556 5.62 -11.14 8.03
N HIS A 557 6.45 -10.21 7.55
CA HIS A 557 6.41 -9.74 6.18
C HIS A 557 7.77 -9.89 5.50
N ALA A 558 8.58 -8.83 5.40
CA ALA A 558 9.76 -8.81 4.54
C ALA A 558 10.82 -9.87 4.88
N ARG A 559 11.11 -10.13 6.18
CA ARG A 559 12.05 -11.21 6.55
C ARG A 559 11.52 -12.57 6.16
N ALA A 560 10.23 -12.81 6.46
CA ALA A 560 9.57 -14.07 6.15
C ALA A 560 9.52 -14.33 4.63
N TYR A 561 9.23 -13.30 3.83
CA TYR A 561 9.23 -13.38 2.37
C TYR A 561 10.63 -13.65 1.81
N ALA A 562 11.67 -12.99 2.34
CA ALA A 562 13.04 -13.24 1.91
C ALA A 562 13.47 -14.70 2.16
N VAL A 563 13.10 -15.27 3.31
CA VAL A 563 13.33 -16.70 3.61
C VAL A 563 12.49 -17.61 2.71
N LEU A 564 11.21 -17.26 2.47
CA LEU A 564 10.33 -18.02 1.58
C LEU A 564 10.90 -18.07 0.14
N ASN A 565 11.34 -16.93 -0.41
CA ASN A 565 11.97 -16.88 -1.72
C ASN A 565 13.26 -17.72 -1.75
N GLN A 566 14.13 -17.62 -0.74
CA GLN A 566 15.35 -18.42 -0.68
C GLN A 566 15.06 -19.93 -0.57
N ARG A 567 13.95 -20.32 0.07
CA ARG A 567 13.49 -21.72 0.13
C ARG A 567 12.96 -22.18 -1.22
N GLN A 568 12.21 -21.32 -1.92
CA GLN A 568 11.63 -21.60 -3.23
C GLN A 568 12.71 -21.64 -4.34
N GLU A 569 13.77 -20.85 -4.19
CA GLU A 569 14.79 -20.61 -5.23
C GLU A 569 16.23 -20.72 -4.71
N PRO A 570 16.64 -21.87 -4.11
CA PRO A 570 17.88 -21.97 -3.34
C PRO A 570 19.15 -21.61 -4.13
N ASN A 571 19.17 -21.87 -5.44
CA ASN A 571 20.31 -21.61 -6.32
C ASN A 571 20.06 -20.49 -7.35
N LYS A 572 18.88 -19.86 -7.30
CA LYS A 572 18.46 -18.87 -8.29
C LYS A 572 18.11 -17.51 -7.68
N SER A 573 17.82 -17.47 -6.38
CA SER A 573 17.43 -16.22 -5.71
C SER A 573 18.45 -15.11 -5.95
N GLN A 574 17.97 -14.02 -6.53
CA GLN A 574 18.67 -12.75 -6.62
C GLN A 574 18.08 -11.72 -5.65
N LEU A 575 17.28 -12.17 -4.68
CA LEU A 575 16.72 -11.30 -3.66
C LEU A 575 17.83 -10.87 -2.68
N ARG A 576 17.87 -9.58 -2.37
CA ARG A 576 18.72 -8.98 -1.34
C ARG A 576 17.85 -8.19 -0.38
N TYR A 577 18.06 -8.41 0.92
CA TYR A 577 17.26 -7.83 1.99
C TYR A 577 18.07 -6.82 2.79
N ILE A 578 17.57 -5.59 2.87
CA ILE A 578 18.20 -4.46 3.54
C ILE A 578 17.28 -4.03 4.66
N GLU A 579 17.73 -4.18 5.90
CA GLU A 579 16.96 -3.76 7.07
C GLU A 579 17.60 -2.55 7.74
N VAL A 580 16.82 -1.51 8.04
CA VAL A 580 17.28 -0.32 8.74
C VAL A 580 16.74 -0.35 10.16
N LYS A 581 17.62 -0.49 11.17
CA LYS A 581 17.19 -0.84 12.53
C LYS A 581 16.12 0.10 13.11
N GLN A 582 16.31 1.41 12.95
CA GLN A 582 15.44 2.44 13.50
C GLN A 582 14.46 3.01 12.45
N GLY A 583 14.37 2.40 11.27
CA GLY A 583 13.35 2.76 10.28
C GLY A 583 11.98 2.20 10.69
N GLN A 584 10.92 2.93 10.36
CA GLN A 584 9.52 2.55 10.62
C GLN A 584 8.62 2.96 9.45
N HIS A 585 7.38 2.45 9.41
CA HIS A 585 6.48 2.52 8.24
C HIS A 585 6.08 3.93 7.78
N PHE A 586 5.98 4.87 8.71
CA PHE A 586 5.37 6.18 8.50
C PHE A 586 6.41 7.29 8.56
N ASP A 587 7.28 7.45 7.57
CA ASP A 587 8.30 8.53 7.59
C ASP A 587 7.70 9.91 7.93
N ALA A 588 6.47 10.18 7.49
CA ALA A 588 5.73 11.39 7.87
C ALA A 588 5.61 11.64 9.39
N PHE A 589 5.70 10.62 10.25
CA PHE A 589 5.68 10.77 11.70
C PHE A 589 6.94 11.44 12.25
N LEU A 590 8.06 11.46 11.51
CA LEU A 590 9.25 12.22 11.88
C LEU A 590 8.98 13.73 11.92
N ASN A 591 7.93 14.19 11.24
CA ASN A 591 7.46 15.57 11.36
C ASN A 591 6.97 15.91 12.78
N LEU A 592 6.71 14.92 13.65
CA LEU A 592 6.42 15.08 15.07
C LEU A 592 7.75 15.04 15.85
N PRO A 593 8.23 16.20 16.37
CA PRO A 593 9.55 16.28 16.99
C PRO A 593 9.82 15.21 18.07
N PRO A 594 8.86 14.85 18.96
CA PRO A 594 9.09 13.83 19.99
C PRO A 594 9.46 12.43 19.46
N LEU A 595 9.17 12.11 18.19
CA LEU A 595 9.49 10.80 17.60
C LEU A 595 10.88 10.74 16.96
N ARG A 596 11.49 11.90 16.67
CA ARG A 596 12.81 11.98 16.02
C ARG A 596 13.96 11.34 16.79
N PRO A 597 13.95 11.26 18.14
CA PRO A 597 14.96 10.52 18.90
C PRO A 597 14.86 9.00 18.84
N TYR A 598 13.81 8.46 18.23
CA TYR A 598 13.56 7.02 18.18
C TYR A 598 13.73 6.44 16.79
N PHE A 599 13.51 7.26 15.75
CA PHE A 599 13.39 6.76 14.38
C PHE A 599 14.24 7.54 13.37
N VAL A 600 14.54 6.88 12.25
CA VAL A 600 15.17 7.47 11.05
C VAL A 600 14.24 7.30 9.85
N PRO A 601 14.35 8.17 8.83
CA PRO A 601 13.55 8.00 7.62
C PRO A 601 14.01 6.76 6.84
N LEU A 602 13.07 5.97 6.33
CA LEU A 602 13.34 4.80 5.52
C LEU A 602 13.47 5.14 4.03
N HIS A 603 12.76 6.17 3.56
CA HIS A 603 12.76 6.60 2.16
C HIS A 603 14.16 6.83 1.54
N PRO A 604 15.16 7.42 2.23
CA PRO A 604 16.52 7.53 1.70
C PRO A 604 17.14 6.19 1.26
N TYR A 605 16.84 5.10 1.97
CA TYR A 605 17.36 3.77 1.67
C TYR A 605 16.59 3.14 0.51
N PHE A 606 15.30 3.45 0.40
CA PHE A 606 14.49 3.04 -0.74
C PHE A 606 14.95 3.70 -2.04
N GLU A 607 15.25 5.01 -2.04
CA GLU A 607 15.83 5.69 -3.22
C GLU A 607 17.19 5.12 -3.60
N GLN A 608 18.09 4.92 -2.63
CA GLN A 608 19.40 4.29 -2.88
C GLN A 608 19.26 2.88 -3.47
N ALA A 609 18.25 2.11 -3.05
CA ALA A 609 17.97 0.80 -3.62
C ALA A 609 17.44 0.90 -5.07
N MET A 610 16.60 1.90 -5.38
CA MET A 610 16.16 2.17 -6.75
C MET A 610 17.32 2.60 -7.65
N ASP A 611 18.20 3.49 -7.16
CA ASP A 611 19.43 3.87 -7.87
C ASP A 611 20.33 2.66 -8.14
N ALA A 612 20.55 1.80 -7.14
CA ALA A 612 21.36 0.59 -7.27
C ALA A 612 20.77 -0.40 -8.29
N MET A 613 19.44 -0.59 -8.28
CA MET A 613 18.78 -1.47 -9.24
C MET A 613 18.84 -0.88 -10.65
N LEU A 614 18.60 0.42 -10.82
CA LEU A 614 18.66 1.05 -12.14
C LEU A 614 20.07 0.95 -12.74
N ALA A 615 21.11 1.17 -11.94
CA ALA A 615 22.50 0.97 -12.34
C ALA A 615 22.83 -0.50 -12.65
N HIS A 616 22.25 -1.45 -11.91
CA HIS A 616 22.39 -2.87 -12.22
C HIS A 616 21.78 -3.22 -13.58
N LEU A 617 20.58 -2.73 -13.86
CA LEU A 617 19.85 -3.02 -15.09
C LEU A 617 20.49 -2.37 -16.33
N ARG A 618 21.05 -1.16 -16.19
CA ARG A 618 21.66 -0.41 -17.30
C ARG A 618 23.14 -0.77 -17.52
N ASP A 619 23.90 -0.85 -16.43
CA ASP A 619 25.36 -0.87 -16.47
C ASP A 619 25.95 -2.17 -15.89
N GLN A 620 25.11 -3.14 -15.53
CA GLN A 620 25.51 -4.40 -14.87
C GLN A 620 26.28 -4.17 -13.56
N ALA A 621 26.05 -3.03 -12.90
CA ALA A 621 26.63 -2.74 -11.59
C ALA A 621 26.21 -3.82 -10.56
N PRO A 622 27.07 -4.20 -9.60
CA PRO A 622 26.70 -5.18 -8.59
C PRO A 622 25.60 -4.63 -7.65
N LEU A 623 24.61 -5.47 -7.35
CA LEU A 623 23.61 -5.15 -6.32
C LEU A 623 24.21 -5.22 -4.91
N PRO A 624 23.76 -4.37 -3.97
CA PRO A 624 24.20 -4.44 -2.60
C PRO A 624 23.83 -5.79 -1.95
N PRO A 625 24.72 -6.38 -1.15
CA PRO A 625 24.41 -7.61 -0.41
C PRO A 625 23.34 -7.36 0.66
N SER A 626 22.71 -8.45 1.11
CA SER A 626 21.78 -8.41 2.25
C SER A 626 22.49 -7.91 3.51
N GLN A 627 21.91 -6.92 4.19
CA GLN A 627 22.56 -6.21 5.28
C GLN A 627 21.57 -5.62 6.27
N LEU A 628 22.04 -5.46 7.50
CA LEU A 628 21.39 -4.70 8.55
C LEU A 628 22.16 -3.39 8.74
N ILE A 629 21.43 -2.27 8.76
CA ILE A 629 21.98 -0.92 8.89
C ILE A 629 21.57 -0.35 10.25
N ASP A 630 22.56 0.02 11.05
CA ASP A 630 22.41 0.72 12.31
C ASP A 630 22.57 2.23 12.09
N ALA A 631 21.43 2.87 11.78
CA ALA A 631 21.34 4.30 11.58
C ALA A 631 20.86 4.98 12.87
N PRO A 632 21.72 5.76 13.55
CA PRO A 632 21.33 6.42 14.79
C PRO A 632 20.32 7.55 14.53
N PRO A 633 19.22 7.62 15.29
CA PRO A 633 18.26 8.72 15.20
C PRO A 633 18.86 10.03 15.73
N ALA A 634 18.15 11.14 15.49
CA ALA A 634 18.59 12.45 15.97
C ALA A 634 18.56 12.51 17.51
N LYS A 635 19.66 12.88 18.17
CA LYS A 635 19.71 12.91 19.65
C LYS A 635 18.78 13.95 20.28
N ASP A 636 18.52 15.03 19.56
CA ASP A 636 17.67 16.14 19.99
C ASP A 636 16.44 16.22 19.06
N PRO A 637 15.20 16.22 19.61
CA PRO A 637 13.94 16.37 18.87
C PRO A 637 13.89 17.53 17.87
N VAL A 638 14.64 18.61 18.09
CA VAL A 638 14.62 19.79 17.22
C VAL A 638 15.90 19.97 16.40
N ALA A 639 16.93 19.17 16.64
CA ALA A 639 18.17 19.26 15.87
C ALA A 639 17.98 18.66 14.48
N PRO A 640 18.49 19.31 13.42
CA PRO A 640 18.42 18.77 12.07
C PRO A 640 19.12 17.42 11.99
N LEU A 641 18.59 16.52 11.16
CA LEU A 641 19.30 15.33 10.76
C LEU A 641 20.54 15.75 9.94
N VAL A 642 21.73 15.29 10.32
CA VAL A 642 23.00 15.75 9.73
C VAL A 642 23.61 14.70 8.80
N SER A 643 23.38 13.41 9.05
CA SER A 643 23.93 12.30 8.27
C SER A 643 23.12 11.03 8.44
N LEU A 644 23.12 10.18 7.41
CA LEU A 644 22.65 8.80 7.46
C LEU A 644 23.72 7.89 6.85
N PRO A 645 23.97 6.68 7.39
CA PRO A 645 24.79 5.70 6.72
C PRO A 645 24.18 5.33 5.36
N SER A 646 25.00 5.21 4.32
CA SER A 646 24.58 4.74 3.00
C SER A 646 24.49 3.22 2.96
N ILE A 647 23.74 2.66 2.00
CA ILE A 647 23.75 1.22 1.74
C ILE A 647 25.16 0.77 1.33
N ALA A 648 25.67 -0.31 1.94
CA ALA A 648 26.96 -0.87 1.59
C ALA A 648 26.85 -1.76 0.35
N PHE A 649 27.80 -1.65 -0.59
CA PHE A 649 27.77 -2.35 -1.88
C PHE A 649 28.58 -3.66 -1.92
N ASN A 650 29.40 -3.93 -0.90
CA ASN A 650 30.19 -5.15 -0.84
C ASN A 650 30.51 -5.57 0.61
N ALA A 651 31.02 -6.79 0.77
CA ALA A 651 31.36 -7.37 2.06
C ALA A 651 32.49 -6.62 2.78
N GLU A 652 33.41 -5.99 2.05
CA GLU A 652 34.51 -5.22 2.64
C GLU A 652 33.99 -3.94 3.31
N THR A 653 33.08 -3.21 2.65
CA THR A 653 32.40 -2.04 3.22
C THR A 653 31.57 -2.41 4.44
N ILE A 654 30.89 -3.57 4.42
CA ILE A 654 30.16 -4.06 5.59
C ILE A 654 31.14 -4.35 6.73
N ALA A 655 32.20 -5.12 6.48
CA ALA A 655 33.16 -5.50 7.52
C ALA A 655 33.92 -4.30 8.10
N ALA A 656 34.13 -3.24 7.31
CA ALA A 656 34.83 -2.04 7.73
C ALA A 656 33.95 -1.04 8.50
N SER A 657 32.62 -1.16 8.44
CA SER A 657 31.70 -0.19 9.04
C SER A 657 31.01 -0.74 10.29
N PRO A 658 31.10 -0.06 11.45
CA PRO A 658 30.36 -0.47 12.64
C PRO A 658 28.84 -0.28 12.51
N GLN A 659 28.39 0.42 11.47
CA GLN A 659 26.97 0.69 11.19
C GLN A 659 26.32 -0.39 10.32
N HIS A 660 27.09 -1.40 9.86
CA HIS A 660 26.59 -2.46 8.99
C HIS A 660 26.87 -3.83 9.58
N GLN A 661 25.95 -4.75 9.33
CA GLN A 661 26.12 -6.17 9.60
C GLN A 661 25.63 -6.97 8.40
N ALA A 662 26.32 -8.05 8.05
CA ALA A 662 25.89 -8.90 6.96
C ALA A 662 24.70 -9.76 7.40
N LEU A 663 23.70 -9.93 6.54
CA LEU A 663 22.60 -10.85 6.77
C LEU A 663 22.77 -12.10 5.91
N LEU A 664 22.83 -13.26 6.56
CA LEU A 664 22.77 -14.55 5.88
C LEU A 664 21.32 -15.03 5.83
N ILE A 665 20.83 -15.30 4.63
CA ILE A 665 19.49 -15.83 4.38
C ILE A 665 19.65 -17.24 3.79
N THR A 666 18.92 -18.18 4.36
CA THR A 666 18.85 -19.57 3.92
C THR A 666 17.38 -19.96 3.79
N GLY A 667 17.08 -21.11 3.17
CA GLY A 667 15.70 -21.61 3.12
C GLY A 667 15.10 -21.95 4.49
N GLY A 668 15.94 -22.03 5.54
CA GLY A 668 15.52 -22.28 6.92
C GLY A 668 15.37 -21.03 7.78
N GLY A 669 16.00 -19.91 7.43
CA GLY A 669 16.03 -18.74 8.28
C GLY A 669 17.00 -17.63 7.88
N ILE A 670 17.03 -16.59 8.69
CA ILE A 670 17.85 -15.39 8.56
C ILE A 670 18.67 -15.15 9.84
N THR A 671 19.96 -14.84 9.69
CA THR A 671 20.89 -14.61 10.80
C THR A 671 21.82 -13.43 10.52
N GLU A 672 22.04 -12.58 11.51
CA GLU A 672 23.09 -11.55 11.52
C GLU A 672 24.47 -12.23 11.66
N LYS A 673 25.46 -11.75 10.90
CA LYS A 673 26.84 -12.27 10.87
C LYS A 673 27.85 -11.31 11.47
#